data_AF-A0AAD6B7B8-F1
#
_entry.id   AF-A0AAD6B7B8-F1
#
_cell.length_a   1.000
_cell.length_b   1.000
_cell.length_c   1.000
_cell.angle_alpha   90.00
_cell.angle_beta   90.00
_cell.angle_gamma   90.00
#
_symmetry.space_group_name_H-M   'P 1'
#
loop_
_entity.id
_entity.type
_entity.pdbx_description
1 polymer ?
#
loop_
_entity_poly.entity_id
_entity_poly.type
_entity_poly.pdbx_seq_one_letter_code
_entity_poly.pdbx_strand_id
1 'polypeptide(L)'
;MYSLHEGSGLFLLAVLAGLQIAAEGRVTPPCRPGFSEDVYKVVMPDIVEKGHPLFNVRFVDCGRGGLVRFECSNPSDFRIEVDGVVYAARGIELSTLPASPLLIKASDTTTQQQWVTQVKLTPSTDYNQQVQQVAAPPAMSEDLQEIVFPLRNMDSQLKRMKRDWVIPPINVPENSRGPFPQELVRIRSDNDKNRLLRYSVTGPGADQPPTSVFIIDPISGELSVKKPLDREHISNFHLRAHAVDLNGNQVENPIDIVINVIDMNDNRPEFTHQIWNGSVPEGSKPGTFVMTVTSVDKDDPKTANGMLRYKILSQNPESPTSNMFTINNKTGGIITVAAGLDREKVPQYTLIIQATDMEGNPMYGLSNTATAVIRVTDVNDNAPEFTAETFFGEVPENRVNVIVANLTVTDKDQPNTPAWNAVYKITGGDPTGRFSVPTDPTTNEGLVTVVKPIDYETSRTYVLTVEAKNEVSLARGIHSPRQSTATVSIRVIDVNESPYFEPNPKLIKLEEGMMPESTLSTFTAQDPDRFMQQTIRYSKLADPANWLKIDPNTGRITTIAILDRESPYVKNSLYNATFLASDSGIPPASGTGTLQIFLLDINDNAPVVFPQETEICEKPEPNAINITALDGDLNPNAGPFAFELAHRPADVRRNWTITRVSGDYAQVSLKIGFLESGIYDIPILITDSGNLPMTNTSYLRIKVCQCDFNGDCTDQQHIMAAGLGTGAIISILLCIIILLILVLMFVVWMKRRDKERQAKQLLIDPEDDVRDNILKYDEEGGGEEDQDYDLSQLQQPDTIEPDAIKPVGIRRLDERPLHPEPQYPIRSAAPHPGDIGDFINEGLKAADNDPTAPPYDSLLVFDYEGSGSTAGSLSSLNSSSSGGDQDYDYLNDWGPRFRKLADMYGGNDD
;
A
#
# COMPACT_ATOMS: atom_id res chain seq x y z
N MET A 1 -64.08 33.96 -16.04
CA MET A 1 -63.99 34.64 -14.73
C MET A 1 -62.51 34.99 -14.48
N TYR A 2 -62.26 36.09 -13.77
CA TYR A 2 -60.95 36.66 -13.37
C TYR A 2 -59.99 35.62 -12.71
N SER A 3 -58.66 35.76 -12.61
CA SER A 3 -57.70 36.92 -12.67
C SER A 3 -56.36 36.42 -13.27
N LEU A 4 -55.50 37.14 -14.01
CA LEU A 4 -54.79 38.42 -13.81
C LEU A 4 -53.67 38.42 -12.72
N HIS A 5 -52.43 38.16 -13.18
CA HIS A 5 -51.10 38.71 -12.80
C HIS A 5 -50.05 37.86 -13.57
N GLU A 6 -49.37 38.27 -14.64
CA GLU A 6 -48.56 39.46 -14.94
C GLU A 6 -47.18 39.47 -14.24
N GLY A 7 -46.12 39.23 -15.01
CA GLY A 7 -44.73 39.07 -14.55
C GLY A 7 -43.76 38.64 -15.67
N SER A 8 -43.26 39.61 -16.44
CA SER A 8 -42.27 39.46 -17.53
C SER A 8 -40.94 38.81 -17.07
N GLY A 9 -40.12 38.14 -17.91
CA GLY A 9 -40.23 37.80 -19.34
C GLY A 9 -38.87 37.38 -19.94
N LEU A 10 -38.90 36.97 -21.23
CA LEU A 10 -37.76 36.75 -22.15
C LEU A 10 -36.54 35.90 -21.68
N PHE A 11 -36.45 34.67 -22.19
CA PHE A 11 -35.51 34.35 -23.29
C PHE A 11 -35.83 32.96 -23.87
N LEU A 12 -36.40 32.92 -25.07
CA LEU A 12 -36.75 31.68 -25.80
C LEU A 12 -36.56 31.93 -27.30
N LEU A 13 -36.11 30.90 -28.04
CA LEU A 13 -35.76 30.84 -29.48
C LEU A 13 -34.27 31.00 -29.85
N ALA A 14 -33.55 29.86 -29.89
CA ALA A 14 -32.28 29.71 -30.62
C ALA A 14 -32.04 28.24 -31.04
N VAL A 15 -33.01 27.65 -31.77
CA VAL A 15 -33.04 26.28 -32.33
C VAL A 15 -33.92 26.41 -33.59
N LEU A 16 -33.57 26.03 -34.84
CA LEU A 16 -32.53 25.14 -35.40
C LEU A 16 -32.25 25.49 -36.89
N ALA A 17 -31.25 24.82 -37.49
CA ALA A 17 -30.94 24.62 -38.92
C ALA A 17 -30.35 25.80 -39.75
N GLY A 18 -29.32 25.61 -40.59
CA GLY A 18 -28.42 24.45 -40.75
C GLY A 18 -27.73 24.37 -42.14
N LEU A 19 -26.44 23.97 -42.15
CA LEU A 19 -25.64 23.49 -43.32
C LEU A 19 -25.36 24.56 -44.44
N GLN A 20 -24.20 24.64 -45.13
CA GLN A 20 -22.99 23.82 -45.20
C GLN A 20 -21.82 24.62 -45.88
N ILE A 21 -20.63 23.99 -45.99
CA ILE A 21 -19.44 24.33 -46.82
C ILE A 21 -18.36 25.21 -46.14
N ALA A 22 -17.12 24.76 -46.31
CA ALA A 22 -15.89 25.28 -45.69
C ALA A 22 -15.17 26.30 -46.59
N ALA A 23 -14.49 27.26 -45.95
CA ALA A 23 -13.32 27.97 -46.46
C ALA A 23 -12.50 28.53 -45.28
N GLU A 24 -11.20 28.73 -45.46
CA GLU A 24 -10.26 29.16 -44.44
C GLU A 24 -10.49 30.61 -43.98
N GLY A 25 -10.15 30.93 -42.73
CA GLY A 25 -10.13 32.32 -42.26
C GLY A 25 -9.78 32.48 -40.78
N ARG A 26 -8.57 32.96 -40.48
CA ARG A 26 -8.18 33.39 -39.13
C ARG A 26 -9.10 34.53 -38.67
N VAL A 27 -9.91 34.31 -37.63
CA VAL A 27 -10.66 35.39 -36.99
C VAL A 27 -9.73 36.20 -36.09
N THR A 28 -9.13 37.23 -36.67
CA THR A 28 -8.59 38.35 -35.89
C THR A 28 -9.75 39.20 -35.35
N PRO A 29 -9.62 39.83 -34.17
CA PRO A 29 -10.67 40.71 -33.66
C PRO A 29 -10.89 41.91 -34.60
N PRO A 30 -12.13 42.44 -34.71
CA PRO A 30 -12.43 43.52 -35.63
C PRO A 30 -11.69 44.80 -35.22
N CYS A 31 -10.71 45.20 -36.03
CA CYS A 31 -9.95 46.43 -35.83
C CYS A 31 -10.89 47.65 -35.86
N ARG A 32 -10.80 48.49 -34.82
CA ARG A 32 -11.55 49.76 -34.72
C ARG A 32 -10.58 50.93 -34.92
N PRO A 33 -10.88 51.89 -35.81
CA PRO A 33 -10.00 53.03 -36.02
C PRO A 33 -9.99 53.96 -34.80
N GLY A 34 -8.81 54.48 -34.45
CA GLY A 34 -8.59 55.31 -33.27
C GLY A 34 -7.11 55.50 -32.92
N PHE A 35 -6.83 56.34 -31.91
CA PHE A 35 -5.49 56.48 -31.33
C PHE A 35 -5.14 55.26 -30.47
N SER A 36 -3.86 54.92 -30.35
CA SER A 36 -3.43 53.79 -29.49
C SER A 36 -3.50 54.07 -27.99
N GLU A 37 -3.58 55.35 -27.59
CA GLU A 37 -3.73 55.78 -26.20
C GLU A 37 -4.74 56.94 -26.11
N ASP A 38 -5.57 56.94 -25.07
CA ASP A 38 -6.49 58.05 -24.76
C ASP A 38 -5.76 59.27 -24.15
N VAL A 39 -4.65 59.02 -23.44
CA VAL A 39 -3.80 60.06 -22.82
C VAL A 39 -2.32 59.72 -22.94
N TYR A 40 -1.61 60.38 -23.84
CA TYR A 40 -0.16 60.31 -23.98
C TYR A 40 0.53 61.15 -22.90
N LYS A 41 1.60 60.62 -22.28
CA LYS A 41 2.47 61.36 -21.36
C LYS A 41 3.84 61.53 -22.01
N VAL A 42 4.31 62.77 -22.15
CA VAL A 42 5.55 63.09 -22.86
C VAL A 42 6.47 63.91 -21.95
N VAL A 43 7.68 63.40 -21.74
CA VAL A 43 8.77 64.12 -21.08
C VAL A 43 9.60 64.81 -22.15
N MET A 44 9.83 66.12 -22.05
CA MET A 44 10.68 66.85 -22.99
C MET A 44 11.47 67.98 -22.31
N PRO A 45 12.59 68.46 -22.90
CA PRO A 45 13.39 69.54 -22.34
C PRO A 45 12.57 70.82 -22.13
N ASP A 46 12.94 71.63 -21.14
CA ASP A 46 12.19 72.85 -20.80
C ASP A 46 12.27 73.93 -21.89
N ILE A 47 13.32 73.89 -22.74
CA ILE A 47 13.48 74.77 -23.91
C ILE A 47 13.54 73.91 -25.18
N VAL A 48 12.71 74.24 -26.16
CA VAL A 48 12.58 73.51 -27.44
C VAL A 48 12.66 74.47 -28.62
N GLU A 49 13.56 74.20 -29.57
CA GLU A 49 13.73 75.03 -30.77
C GLU A 49 12.69 74.74 -31.87
N LYS A 50 12.37 75.77 -32.66
CA LYS A 50 11.43 75.69 -33.78
C LYS A 50 11.85 74.59 -34.76
N GLY A 51 10.93 73.66 -35.02
CA GLY A 51 11.06 72.62 -36.03
C GLY A 51 11.65 71.30 -35.55
N HIS A 52 12.01 71.17 -34.27
CA HIS A 52 12.36 69.88 -33.70
C HIS A 52 11.13 68.96 -33.58
N PRO A 53 11.25 67.65 -33.91
CA PRO A 53 10.24 66.65 -33.59
C PRO A 53 10.23 66.38 -32.08
N LEU A 54 9.06 66.26 -31.48
CA LEU A 54 8.88 66.16 -30.03
C LEU A 54 8.44 64.76 -29.62
N PHE A 55 7.39 64.25 -30.26
CA PHE A 55 6.79 62.93 -30.01
C PHE A 55 5.92 62.52 -31.21
N ASN A 56 5.55 61.24 -31.27
CA ASN A 56 4.67 60.70 -32.30
C ASN A 56 3.39 60.13 -31.65
N VAL A 57 2.23 60.50 -32.21
CA VAL A 57 0.92 60.04 -31.79
C VAL A 57 0.45 58.96 -32.77
N ARG A 58 0.39 57.70 -32.31
CA ARG A 58 -0.01 56.59 -33.19
C ARG A 58 -1.53 56.54 -33.35
N PHE A 59 -1.98 56.59 -34.61
CA PHE A 59 -3.35 56.37 -35.02
C PHE A 59 -3.43 55.09 -35.87
N VAL A 60 -4.37 54.22 -35.56
CA VAL A 60 -4.61 52.96 -36.28
C VAL A 60 -5.83 53.15 -37.18
N ASP A 61 -5.65 53.07 -38.49
CA ASP A 61 -6.74 53.27 -39.48
C ASP A 61 -7.33 51.96 -40.02
N CYS A 62 -6.89 50.81 -39.49
CA CYS A 62 -7.44 49.49 -39.78
C CYS A 62 -7.52 49.11 -41.28
N GLY A 63 -6.64 49.67 -42.12
CA GLY A 63 -6.61 49.40 -43.56
C GLY A 63 -7.67 50.15 -44.39
N ARG A 64 -8.41 51.09 -43.79
CA ARG A 64 -9.26 52.03 -44.53
C ARG A 64 -8.34 53.05 -45.21
N GLY A 65 -8.21 53.02 -46.53
CA GLY A 65 -7.29 53.90 -47.27
C GLY A 65 -7.73 55.37 -47.39
N GLY A 66 -8.31 55.95 -46.34
CA GLY A 66 -8.75 57.35 -46.31
C GLY A 66 -7.63 58.29 -45.87
N LEU A 67 -7.63 59.54 -46.34
CA LEU A 67 -6.74 60.55 -45.74
C LEU A 67 -7.33 61.01 -44.40
N VAL A 68 -6.67 60.60 -43.32
CA VAL A 68 -6.87 61.13 -41.96
C VAL A 68 -6.04 62.40 -41.82
N ARG A 69 -6.71 63.50 -41.47
CA ARG A 69 -6.08 64.80 -41.17
C ARG A 69 -5.91 64.95 -39.67
N PHE A 70 -4.70 65.30 -39.23
CA PHE A 70 -4.44 65.68 -37.83
C PHE A 70 -4.58 67.18 -37.61
N GLU A 71 -5.21 67.57 -36.51
CA GLU A 71 -5.38 68.95 -36.06
C GLU A 71 -4.98 69.04 -34.58
N CYS A 72 -4.28 70.11 -34.21
CA CYS A 72 -3.86 70.37 -32.83
C CYS A 72 -4.69 71.51 -32.23
N SER A 73 -5.04 71.39 -30.96
CA SER A 73 -5.74 72.46 -30.21
C SER A 73 -4.94 73.76 -30.07
N ASN A 74 -3.60 73.71 -30.16
CA ASN A 74 -2.75 74.89 -30.13
C ASN A 74 -1.76 74.90 -31.32
N PRO A 75 -2.23 75.28 -32.53
CA PRO A 75 -1.44 75.23 -33.76
C PRO A 75 -0.37 76.33 -33.86
N SER A 76 -0.36 77.29 -32.92
CA SER A 76 0.68 78.32 -32.85
C SER A 76 1.97 77.82 -32.21
N ASP A 77 1.86 76.77 -31.38
CA ASP A 77 2.96 76.17 -30.65
C ASP A 77 3.37 74.83 -31.27
N PHE A 78 2.42 74.02 -31.74
CA PHE A 78 2.67 72.67 -32.25
C PHE A 78 2.13 72.48 -33.67
N ARG A 79 2.94 71.95 -34.57
CA ARG A 79 2.52 71.46 -35.90
C ARG A 79 2.53 69.93 -35.90
N ILE A 80 1.61 69.30 -36.63
CA ILE A 80 1.53 67.83 -36.74
C ILE A 80 1.60 67.48 -38.22
N GLU A 81 2.44 66.50 -38.57
CA GLU A 81 2.58 66.00 -39.93
C GLU A 81 1.74 64.73 -40.15
N VAL A 82 1.61 64.27 -41.40
CA VAL A 82 0.63 63.22 -41.80
C VAL A 82 0.97 61.84 -41.22
N ASP A 83 2.20 61.66 -40.74
CA ASP A 83 2.73 60.47 -40.08
C ASP A 83 2.45 60.40 -38.56
N GLY A 84 1.78 61.42 -37.99
CA GLY A 84 1.47 61.53 -36.57
C GLY A 84 2.57 62.19 -35.73
N VAL A 85 3.69 62.61 -36.34
CA VAL A 85 4.79 63.28 -35.62
C VAL A 85 4.43 64.74 -35.32
N VAL A 86 4.59 65.13 -34.06
CA VAL A 86 4.36 66.49 -33.55
C VAL A 86 5.69 67.22 -33.46
N TYR A 87 5.78 68.39 -34.08
CA TYR A 87 6.95 69.27 -34.08
C TYR A 87 6.63 70.61 -33.43
N ALA A 88 7.64 71.28 -32.89
CA ALA A 88 7.52 72.66 -32.43
C ALA A 88 7.32 73.63 -33.62
N ALA A 89 6.22 74.39 -33.64
CA ALA A 89 5.92 75.39 -34.67
C ALA A 89 6.71 76.71 -34.47
N ARG A 90 7.11 77.00 -33.23
CA ARG A 90 8.00 78.09 -32.81
C ARG A 90 8.96 77.61 -31.71
N GLY A 91 9.82 78.48 -31.20
CA GLY A 91 10.54 78.21 -29.95
C GLY A 91 9.56 78.20 -28.77
N ILE A 92 9.63 77.15 -27.95
CA ILE A 92 8.73 76.90 -26.80
C ILE A 92 9.57 76.77 -25.54
N GLU A 93 9.11 77.41 -24.47
CA GLU A 93 9.61 77.22 -23.11
C GLU A 93 8.47 76.63 -22.27
N LEU A 94 8.63 75.42 -21.73
CA LEU A 94 7.52 74.63 -21.16
C LEU A 94 6.91 75.30 -19.93
N SER A 95 7.76 75.92 -19.10
CA SER A 95 7.36 76.74 -17.96
C SER A 95 6.38 77.89 -18.31
N THR A 96 6.31 78.32 -19.58
CA THR A 96 5.44 79.42 -20.04
C THR A 96 4.11 78.98 -20.66
N LEU A 97 3.91 77.67 -20.87
CA LEU A 97 2.67 77.14 -21.44
C LEU A 97 1.54 77.05 -20.41
N PRO A 98 0.27 77.31 -20.79
CA PRO A 98 -0.86 77.10 -19.90
C PRO A 98 -1.03 75.62 -19.57
N ALA A 99 -1.32 75.29 -18.29
CA ALA A 99 -1.46 73.92 -17.78
C ALA A 99 -2.66 73.13 -18.35
N SER A 100 -3.38 73.68 -19.34
CA SER A 100 -4.37 72.96 -20.13
C SER A 100 -3.69 71.86 -20.97
N PRO A 101 -4.21 70.63 -20.99
CA PRO A 101 -3.60 69.56 -21.75
C PRO A 101 -3.75 69.78 -23.26
N LEU A 102 -2.74 69.35 -24.02
CA LEU A 102 -2.70 69.51 -25.47
C LEU A 102 -3.60 68.46 -26.12
N LEU A 103 -4.75 68.86 -26.65
CA LEU A 103 -5.65 67.96 -27.38
C LEU A 103 -5.19 67.83 -28.84
N ILE A 104 -5.15 66.58 -29.32
CA ILE A 104 -4.82 66.22 -30.70
C ILE A 104 -6.01 65.47 -31.28
N LYS A 105 -6.41 65.88 -32.49
CA LYS A 105 -7.61 65.43 -33.16
C LYS A 105 -7.24 64.79 -34.49
N ALA A 106 -7.72 63.58 -34.74
CA ALA A 106 -7.72 62.94 -36.05
C ALA A 106 -9.11 63.11 -36.66
N SER A 107 -9.20 63.54 -37.93
CA SER A 107 -10.46 63.61 -38.68
C SER A 107 -10.32 62.96 -40.04
N ASP A 108 -11.19 61.99 -40.33
CA ASP A 108 -11.29 61.39 -41.67
C ASP A 108 -11.98 62.38 -42.61
N THR A 109 -11.27 62.77 -43.67
CA THR A 109 -11.75 63.71 -44.68
C THR A 109 -12.91 63.20 -45.53
N THR A 110 -13.15 61.88 -45.56
CA THR A 110 -14.20 61.24 -46.36
C THR A 110 -15.47 60.94 -45.57
N THR A 111 -15.36 60.49 -44.32
CA THR A 111 -16.52 60.16 -43.46
C THR A 111 -16.89 61.24 -42.45
N GLN A 112 -16.05 62.28 -42.30
CA GLN A 112 -16.12 63.29 -41.23
C GLN A 112 -16.10 62.72 -39.79
N GLN A 113 -15.73 61.45 -39.60
CA GLN A 113 -15.49 60.88 -38.27
C GLN A 113 -14.28 61.54 -37.61
N GLN A 114 -14.37 61.75 -36.30
CA GLN A 114 -13.38 62.49 -35.51
C GLN A 114 -13.03 61.72 -34.25
N TRP A 115 -11.74 61.59 -33.99
CA TRP A 115 -11.17 61.01 -32.78
C TRP A 115 -10.31 62.07 -32.09
N VAL A 116 -10.26 62.06 -30.77
CA VAL A 116 -9.47 63.01 -29.97
C VAL A 116 -8.69 62.24 -28.91
N THR A 117 -7.41 62.57 -28.75
CA THR A 117 -6.54 62.10 -27.66
C THR A 117 -5.93 63.29 -26.93
N GLN A 118 -5.55 63.07 -25.68
CA GLN A 118 -4.97 64.08 -24.81
C GLN A 118 -3.46 63.88 -24.66
N VAL A 119 -2.66 64.94 -24.75
CA VAL A 119 -1.22 64.88 -24.46
C VAL A 119 -0.92 65.72 -23.22
N LYS A 120 -0.23 65.09 -22.26
CA LYS A 120 0.25 65.72 -21.04
C LYS A 120 1.77 65.86 -21.10
N LEU A 121 2.21 67.11 -21.24
CA LEU A 121 3.62 67.48 -21.34
C LEU A 121 4.20 67.67 -19.93
N THR A 122 5.39 67.14 -19.69
CA THR A 122 6.12 67.29 -18.42
C THR A 122 7.58 67.67 -18.69
N PRO A 123 8.16 68.67 -17.99
CA PRO A 123 9.55 69.07 -18.20
C PRO A 123 10.51 67.98 -17.70
N SER A 124 11.58 67.75 -18.47
CA SER A 124 12.65 66.84 -18.10
C SER A 124 13.52 67.44 -16.99
N THR A 125 13.53 66.80 -15.81
CA THR A 125 14.42 67.16 -14.70
C THR A 125 15.75 66.43 -14.81
N ASP A 126 16.44 66.61 -15.94
CA ASP A 126 17.80 66.13 -16.14
C ASP A 126 18.67 67.23 -16.73
N TYR A 127 19.69 67.63 -15.95
CA TYR A 127 20.72 68.58 -16.39
C TYR A 127 21.90 67.76 -16.95
N ASN A 128 22.24 68.03 -18.22
CA ASN A 128 23.44 67.57 -18.93
C ASN A 128 23.56 66.07 -19.28
N GLN A 129 22.91 65.67 -20.36
CA GLN A 129 23.58 64.84 -21.38
C GLN A 129 23.45 65.50 -22.75
N GLN A 130 24.52 66.16 -23.21
CA GLN A 130 24.71 66.46 -24.62
C GLN A 130 25.74 65.49 -25.21
N VAL A 131 25.38 64.91 -26.35
CA VAL A 131 26.24 64.02 -27.14
C VAL A 131 27.36 64.83 -27.77
N GLN A 132 28.61 64.43 -27.56
CA GLN A 132 29.73 64.88 -28.39
C GLN A 132 30.32 63.68 -29.13
N GLN A 133 30.32 63.77 -30.47
CA GLN A 133 30.94 62.77 -31.33
C GLN A 133 32.45 62.72 -31.07
N VAL A 134 33.02 61.52 -31.11
CA VAL A 134 34.46 61.29 -30.99
C VAL A 134 35.18 61.80 -32.24
N ALA A 135 35.63 63.05 -32.18
CA ALA A 135 36.80 63.51 -32.91
C ALA A 135 38.00 63.43 -31.95
N ALA A 136 39.13 62.93 -32.43
CA ALA A 136 40.29 62.63 -31.58
C ALA A 136 40.83 63.89 -30.86
N PRO A 137 41.23 63.79 -29.57
CA PRO A 137 41.94 64.86 -28.90
C PRO A 137 43.35 65.03 -29.53
N PRO A 138 43.79 66.25 -29.85
CA PRO A 138 45.22 66.53 -29.98
C PRO A 138 45.89 66.41 -28.60
N ALA A 139 47.19 66.15 -28.61
CA ALA A 139 48.04 65.86 -27.45
C ALA A 139 47.67 66.59 -26.15
N MET A 140 47.53 65.82 -25.07
CA MET A 140 47.60 66.35 -23.70
C MET A 140 48.94 67.08 -23.53
N SER A 141 48.87 68.34 -23.11
CA SER A 141 49.89 68.92 -22.26
C SER A 141 49.43 68.71 -20.83
N GLU A 142 50.32 68.22 -19.97
CA GLU A 142 50.04 67.92 -18.56
C GLU A 142 49.42 69.12 -17.83
N ASP A 143 48.38 68.86 -17.04
CA ASP A 143 48.14 69.61 -15.80
C ASP A 143 47.50 68.65 -14.78
N LEU A 144 48.36 67.97 -14.03
CA LEU A 144 48.00 66.99 -13.00
C LEU A 144 47.47 67.69 -11.75
N GLN A 145 46.36 67.20 -11.17
CA GLN A 145 45.81 67.77 -9.93
C GLN A 145 46.82 67.72 -8.77
N GLU A 146 47.30 68.88 -8.35
CA GLU A 146 48.15 69.06 -7.17
C GLU A 146 47.33 69.04 -5.88
N ILE A 147 47.73 68.20 -4.91
CA ILE A 147 47.27 68.27 -3.52
C ILE A 147 48.35 68.98 -2.69
N VAL A 148 48.03 70.14 -2.11
CA VAL A 148 49.00 70.99 -1.39
C VAL A 148 48.57 71.22 0.06
N PHE A 149 49.50 71.03 1.01
CA PHE A 149 49.27 71.22 2.45
C PHE A 149 49.44 72.70 2.89
N PRO A 150 48.71 73.16 3.94
CA PRO A 150 48.77 74.54 4.43
C PRO A 150 49.87 74.78 5.49
N LEU A 151 50.37 76.01 5.51
CA LEU A 151 51.51 76.50 6.29
C LEU A 151 51.35 76.34 7.83
N ARG A 152 52.42 75.88 8.51
CA ARG A 152 52.56 75.95 9.97
C ARG A 152 53.01 77.35 10.40
N ASN A 153 52.24 78.01 11.26
CA ASN A 153 52.74 79.09 12.11
C ASN A 153 52.71 78.59 13.57
N MET A 154 53.81 78.79 14.31
CA MET A 154 53.93 78.34 15.69
C MET A 154 53.45 79.42 16.65
N ASP A 155 52.35 79.19 17.37
CA ASP A 155 52.34 79.44 18.83
C ASP A 155 51.12 78.86 19.58
N SER A 156 51.38 78.46 20.84
CA SER A 156 50.43 78.16 21.93
C SER A 156 49.38 77.03 21.79
N GLN A 157 49.68 75.92 22.46
CA GLN A 157 48.80 75.07 23.29
C GLN A 157 47.30 74.86 22.92
N LEU A 158 47.03 73.80 22.13
CA LEU A 158 46.16 72.65 22.49
C LEU A 158 46.10 71.68 21.29
N LYS A 159 46.59 70.43 21.45
CA LYS A 159 46.67 69.47 20.34
C LYS A 159 45.33 68.79 20.07
N ARG A 160 44.57 69.32 19.10
CA ARG A 160 43.61 68.50 18.34
C ARG A 160 44.43 67.66 17.36
N MET A 161 44.45 66.32 17.51
CA MET A 161 44.98 65.48 16.44
C MET A 161 44.05 65.61 15.23
N LYS A 162 44.58 66.14 14.13
CA LYS A 162 43.91 66.14 12.83
C LYS A 162 43.82 64.67 12.41
N ARG A 163 42.65 64.22 11.91
CA ARG A 163 42.58 62.93 11.21
C ARG A 163 43.52 63.01 10.01
N ASP A 164 44.34 61.98 9.82
CA ASP A 164 45.16 61.87 8.61
C ASP A 164 44.23 61.80 7.39
N TRP A 165 44.64 62.46 6.31
CA TRP A 165 43.89 62.42 5.05
C TRP A 165 44.16 61.09 4.36
N VAL A 166 43.12 60.27 4.20
CA VAL A 166 43.19 59.05 3.39
C VAL A 166 43.14 59.46 1.91
N ILE A 167 44.04 58.93 1.09
CA ILE A 167 44.01 59.13 -0.36
C ILE A 167 42.71 58.49 -0.90
N PRO A 168 41.90 59.19 -1.70
CA PRO A 168 40.71 58.60 -2.32
C PRO A 168 41.08 57.35 -3.14
N PRO A 169 40.28 56.28 -3.10
CA PRO A 169 40.58 55.08 -3.88
C PRO A 169 40.56 55.39 -5.38
N ILE A 170 41.54 54.82 -6.09
CA ILE A 170 41.70 54.99 -7.54
C ILE A 170 40.90 53.89 -8.22
N ASN A 171 39.91 54.25 -9.03
CA ASN A 171 39.09 53.27 -9.73
C ASN A 171 39.58 53.16 -11.19
N VAL A 172 40.01 51.97 -11.60
CA VAL A 172 40.58 51.71 -12.93
C VAL A 172 39.75 50.63 -13.63
N PRO A 173 39.15 50.87 -14.80
CA PRO A 173 38.44 49.83 -15.53
C PRO A 173 39.40 48.73 -15.98
N GLU A 174 38.95 47.48 -15.85
CA GLU A 174 39.65 46.36 -16.44
C GLU A 174 39.62 46.38 -17.97
N ASN A 175 40.39 45.50 -18.60
CA ASN A 175 40.44 45.37 -20.06
C ASN A 175 40.77 46.68 -20.81
N SER A 176 41.37 47.67 -20.12
CA SER A 176 41.84 48.94 -20.70
C SER A 176 42.72 48.67 -21.92
N ARG A 177 42.44 49.38 -23.03
CA ARG A 177 43.10 49.16 -24.32
C ARG A 177 44.39 49.98 -24.50
N GLY A 178 44.81 50.71 -23.48
CA GLY A 178 46.02 51.55 -23.49
C GLY A 178 45.88 52.84 -24.31
N PRO A 179 47.00 53.53 -24.63
CA PRO A 179 48.39 53.04 -24.53
C PRO A 179 48.88 52.80 -23.10
N PHE A 180 49.85 51.90 -22.95
CA PHE A 180 50.52 51.61 -21.69
C PHE A 180 52.00 52.07 -21.73
N PRO A 181 52.59 52.56 -20.62
CA PRO A 181 51.97 52.73 -19.31
C PRO A 181 50.88 53.82 -19.30
N GLN A 182 49.76 53.54 -18.63
CA GLN A 182 48.65 54.47 -18.48
C GLN A 182 48.77 55.16 -17.12
N GLU A 183 48.90 56.48 -17.13
CA GLU A 183 49.01 57.32 -15.95
C GLU A 183 47.69 57.31 -15.15
N LEU A 184 47.78 57.24 -13.82
CA LEU A 184 46.62 57.17 -12.91
C LEU A 184 46.50 58.42 -12.04
N VAL A 185 47.51 58.67 -11.20
CA VAL A 185 47.56 59.79 -10.24
C VAL A 185 49.01 60.18 -9.99
N ARG A 186 49.24 61.38 -9.43
CA ARG A 186 50.57 61.81 -8.99
C ARG A 186 50.58 62.12 -7.50
N ILE A 187 51.47 61.47 -6.77
CA ILE A 187 51.57 61.52 -5.31
C ILE A 187 52.82 62.32 -4.95
N ARG A 188 52.64 63.44 -4.25
CA ARG A 188 53.75 64.31 -3.81
C ARG A 188 53.61 64.67 -2.33
N SER A 189 54.75 64.91 -1.68
CA SER A 189 54.84 65.47 -0.32
C SER A 189 55.11 66.98 -0.42
N ASP A 190 54.52 67.79 0.46
CA ASP A 190 54.81 69.24 0.53
C ASP A 190 56.26 69.57 0.93
N ASN A 191 56.99 68.59 1.48
CA ASN A 191 58.41 68.69 1.75
C ASN A 191 59.28 68.67 0.46
N ASP A 192 58.71 68.31 -0.70
CA ASP A 192 59.41 68.32 -2.00
C ASP A 192 59.89 69.71 -2.42
N LYS A 193 59.22 70.77 -1.96
CA LYS A 193 59.58 72.18 -2.21
C LYS A 193 60.91 72.59 -1.60
N ASN A 194 61.33 71.91 -0.52
CA ASN A 194 62.52 72.23 0.26
C ASN A 194 63.63 71.16 0.12
N ARG A 195 63.30 69.96 -0.38
CA ARG A 195 64.22 68.82 -0.51
C ARG A 195 63.86 67.98 -1.72
N LEU A 196 64.87 67.52 -2.46
CA LEU A 196 64.68 66.49 -3.47
C LEU A 196 64.29 65.17 -2.78
N LEU A 197 63.07 64.70 -3.06
CA LEU A 197 62.53 63.44 -2.57
C LEU A 197 62.55 62.39 -3.68
N ARG A 198 62.56 61.12 -3.27
CA ARG A 198 62.41 59.97 -4.14
C ARG A 198 61.17 59.17 -3.72
N TYR A 199 60.29 58.93 -4.68
CA TYR A 199 59.06 58.17 -4.47
C TYR A 199 59.23 56.69 -4.80
N SER A 200 58.53 55.82 -4.08
CA SER A 200 58.48 54.37 -4.37
C SER A 200 57.19 53.76 -3.85
N VAL A 201 56.72 52.70 -4.49
CA VAL A 201 55.47 52.00 -4.15
C VAL A 201 55.74 50.52 -3.86
N THR A 202 55.08 49.98 -2.84
CA THR A 202 55.21 48.58 -2.38
C THR A 202 53.83 47.97 -2.14
N GLY A 203 53.68 46.66 -2.31
CA GLY A 203 52.43 45.91 -2.17
C GLY A 203 52.19 44.95 -3.35
N PRO A 204 51.15 44.10 -3.27
CA PRO A 204 50.72 43.25 -4.38
C PRO A 204 50.39 44.13 -5.59
N GLY A 205 50.98 43.82 -6.75
CA GLY A 205 50.89 44.70 -7.93
C GLY A 205 52.16 45.51 -8.20
N ALA A 206 53.00 45.76 -7.20
CA ALA A 206 54.22 46.55 -7.33
C ALA A 206 55.49 45.67 -7.20
N ASP A 207 56.01 45.50 -5.98
CA ASP A 207 57.16 44.66 -5.64
C ASP A 207 56.76 43.22 -5.26
N GLN A 208 55.49 43.00 -4.90
CA GLN A 208 54.94 41.68 -4.58
C GLN A 208 54.09 41.13 -5.75
N PRO A 209 53.96 39.80 -5.90
CA PRO A 209 53.18 39.20 -6.98
C PRO A 209 51.70 39.63 -6.96
N PRO A 210 51.09 39.93 -8.13
CA PRO A 210 51.72 40.04 -9.44
C PRO A 210 52.65 41.26 -9.53
N THR A 211 53.92 41.05 -9.86
CA THR A 211 54.93 42.13 -9.81
C THR A 211 54.84 43.06 -11.03
N SER A 212 55.17 44.34 -10.84
CA SER A 212 55.28 45.35 -11.91
C SER A 212 54.00 45.60 -12.72
N VAL A 213 52.83 45.46 -12.09
CA VAL A 213 51.54 45.91 -12.63
C VAL A 213 51.41 47.42 -12.51
N PHE A 214 51.76 47.96 -11.34
CA PHE A 214 51.84 49.38 -11.06
C PHE A 214 53.30 49.80 -10.89
N ILE A 215 53.64 50.96 -11.45
CA ILE A 215 54.95 51.59 -11.32
C ILE A 215 54.76 53.04 -10.88
N ILE A 216 55.68 53.56 -10.08
CA ILE A 216 55.72 54.99 -9.75
C ILE A 216 57.03 55.59 -10.26
N ASP A 217 56.98 56.74 -10.93
CA ASP A 217 58.19 57.48 -11.28
C ASP A 217 58.84 58.01 -9.99
N PRO A 218 60.10 57.61 -9.70
CA PRO A 218 60.78 58.03 -8.48
C PRO A 218 61.02 59.54 -8.37
N ILE A 219 60.93 60.33 -9.44
CA ILE A 219 61.16 61.78 -9.40
C ILE A 219 59.85 62.56 -9.37
N SER A 220 58.93 62.32 -10.31
CA SER A 220 57.66 63.06 -10.36
C SER A 220 56.64 62.60 -9.30
N GLY A 221 56.72 61.35 -8.85
CA GLY A 221 55.70 60.71 -7.99
C GLY A 221 54.48 60.21 -8.75
N GLU A 222 54.55 60.13 -10.07
CA GLU A 222 53.46 59.67 -10.94
C GLU A 222 53.30 58.14 -10.92
N LEU A 223 52.10 57.67 -10.56
CA LEU A 223 51.71 56.28 -10.51
C LEU A 223 51.02 55.89 -11.83
N SER A 224 51.53 54.88 -12.51
CA SER A 224 51.01 54.37 -13.79
C SER A 224 50.76 52.87 -13.73
N VAL A 225 49.75 52.38 -14.46
CA VAL A 225 49.50 50.96 -14.70
C VAL A 225 50.16 50.52 -16.01
N LYS A 226 50.84 49.36 -16.01
CA LYS A 226 51.70 48.90 -17.12
C LYS A 226 51.03 47.91 -18.09
N LYS A 227 49.91 47.30 -17.68
CA LYS A 227 49.20 46.24 -18.42
C LYS A 227 47.69 46.35 -18.15
N PRO A 228 46.81 45.79 -18.99
CA PRO A 228 45.40 45.68 -18.64
C PRO A 228 45.23 44.90 -17.32
N LEU A 229 44.23 45.31 -16.55
CA LEU A 229 43.77 44.62 -15.36
C LEU A 229 42.63 43.65 -15.73
N ASP A 230 42.36 42.72 -14.82
CA ASP A 230 41.39 41.63 -14.88
C ASP A 230 40.86 41.51 -13.44
N ARG A 231 39.57 41.79 -13.26
CA ARG A 231 38.91 41.94 -11.96
C ARG A 231 38.54 40.57 -11.37
N GLU A 232 38.18 39.60 -12.21
CA GLU A 232 37.92 38.21 -11.82
C GLU A 232 39.17 37.56 -11.23
N HIS A 233 40.35 37.98 -11.69
CA HIS A 233 41.62 37.58 -11.11
C HIS A 233 41.96 38.38 -9.84
N ILE A 234 41.94 39.72 -9.88
CA ILE A 234 42.20 40.58 -8.71
C ILE A 234 41.35 41.86 -8.78
N SER A 235 40.33 41.94 -7.93
CA SER A 235 39.38 43.06 -7.88
C SER A 235 39.88 44.31 -7.15
N ASN A 236 40.88 44.19 -6.27
CA ASN A 236 41.50 45.35 -5.62
C ASN A 236 43.00 45.14 -5.31
N PHE A 237 43.76 46.24 -5.37
CA PHE A 237 45.17 46.28 -5.00
C PHE A 237 45.37 47.25 -3.84
N HIS A 238 46.09 46.80 -2.81
CA HIS A 238 46.45 47.60 -1.63
C HIS A 238 47.94 47.89 -1.68
N LEU A 239 48.26 49.09 -2.15
CA LEU A 239 49.63 49.58 -2.30
C LEU A 239 49.97 50.56 -1.17
N ARG A 240 51.26 50.72 -0.87
CA ARG A 240 51.79 51.74 0.03
C ARG A 240 52.84 52.55 -0.68
N ALA A 241 52.65 53.86 -0.75
CA ALA A 241 53.67 54.80 -1.23
C ALA A 241 54.57 55.28 -0.09
N HIS A 242 55.84 55.47 -0.43
CA HIS A 242 56.88 55.97 0.46
C HIS A 242 57.55 57.18 -0.20
N ALA A 243 57.89 58.19 0.61
CA ALA A 243 58.70 59.33 0.21
C ALA A 243 59.96 59.39 1.09
N VAL A 244 61.12 59.24 0.46
CA VAL A 244 62.44 59.25 1.13
C VAL A 244 63.31 60.38 0.57
N ASP A 245 64.26 60.90 1.36
CA ASP A 245 65.25 61.84 0.87
C ASP A 245 66.36 61.13 0.05
N LEU A 246 67.22 61.91 -0.62
CA LEU A 246 68.37 61.37 -1.36
C LEU A 246 69.41 60.63 -0.49
N ASN A 247 69.34 60.76 0.84
CA ASN A 247 70.20 60.03 1.78
C ASN A 247 69.54 58.73 2.29
N GLY A 248 68.32 58.42 1.83
CA GLY A 248 67.55 57.24 2.24
C GLY A 248 66.76 57.41 3.53
N ASN A 249 66.71 58.62 4.12
CA ASN A 249 65.87 58.87 5.30
C ASN A 249 64.40 58.98 4.88
N GLN A 250 63.53 58.31 5.62
CA GLN A 250 62.10 58.45 5.46
C GLN A 250 61.64 59.87 5.85
N VAL A 251 60.95 60.56 4.93
CA VAL A 251 60.45 61.93 5.14
C VAL A 251 58.96 61.92 5.50
N GLU A 252 58.17 61.06 4.85
CA GLU A 252 56.76 60.84 5.19
C GLU A 252 56.53 59.41 5.71
N ASN A 253 55.55 59.25 6.59
CA ASN A 253 55.02 57.92 6.91
C ASN A 253 54.44 57.25 5.65
N PRO A 254 54.49 55.91 5.51
CA PRO A 254 53.97 55.26 4.31
C PRO A 254 52.45 55.43 4.26
N ILE A 255 51.92 55.78 3.10
CA ILE A 255 50.50 56.04 2.91
C ILE A 255 49.84 54.97 2.05
N ASP A 256 48.70 54.46 2.50
CA ASP A 256 47.92 53.44 1.80
C ASP A 256 47.23 54.04 0.57
N ILE A 257 47.28 53.31 -0.54
CA ILE A 257 46.64 53.59 -1.81
C ILE A 257 45.83 52.35 -2.17
N VAL A 258 44.51 52.51 -2.24
CA VAL A 258 43.60 51.46 -2.69
C VAL A 258 43.31 51.69 -4.17
N ILE A 259 43.60 50.71 -5.01
CA ILE A 259 43.19 50.69 -6.42
C ILE A 259 42.08 49.66 -6.55
N ASN A 260 40.87 50.11 -6.88
CA ASN A 260 39.75 49.24 -7.21
C ASN A 260 39.73 49.00 -8.73
N VAL A 261 39.57 47.75 -9.14
CA VAL A 261 39.32 47.43 -10.54
C VAL A 261 37.83 47.54 -10.81
N ILE A 262 37.42 48.35 -11.80
CA ILE A 262 36.02 48.51 -12.20
C ILE A 262 35.67 47.39 -13.17
N ASP A 263 34.63 46.67 -12.79
CA ASP A 263 33.92 45.59 -13.48
C ASP A 263 33.42 45.99 -14.88
N MET A 264 33.77 45.21 -15.90
CA MET A 264 33.31 45.30 -17.29
C MET A 264 32.64 43.99 -17.70
N ASN A 265 31.62 44.06 -18.57
CA ASN A 265 30.86 42.87 -18.99
C ASN A 265 31.62 42.02 -20.04
N ASP A 266 32.65 41.29 -19.63
CA ASP A 266 33.48 40.47 -20.52
C ASP A 266 33.34 38.95 -20.33
N ASN A 267 32.79 38.49 -19.20
CA ASN A 267 32.30 37.13 -19.06
C ASN A 267 30.84 37.04 -19.53
N ARG A 268 30.41 35.81 -19.80
CA ARG A 268 29.03 35.51 -20.19
C ARG A 268 28.45 34.48 -19.24
N PRO A 269 27.12 34.36 -19.12
CA PRO A 269 26.51 33.44 -18.17
C PRO A 269 26.86 31.98 -18.49
N GLU A 270 27.23 31.18 -17.49
CA GLU A 270 27.47 29.74 -17.66
C GLU A 270 26.51 28.91 -16.80
N PHE A 271 25.73 28.04 -17.45
CA PHE A 271 24.87 27.08 -16.74
C PHE A 271 25.70 26.01 -16.03
N THR A 272 25.35 25.69 -14.78
CA THR A 272 26.03 24.64 -13.99
C THR A 272 25.91 23.25 -14.63
N HIS A 273 24.81 23.01 -15.36
CA HIS A 273 24.61 21.83 -16.20
C HIS A 273 24.05 22.22 -17.58
N GLN A 274 24.51 21.54 -18.64
CA GLN A 274 24.02 21.72 -20.01
C GLN A 274 22.66 21.05 -20.26
N ILE A 275 22.35 20.00 -19.49
CA ILE A 275 21.08 19.28 -19.54
C ILE A 275 20.51 19.19 -18.12
N TRP A 276 19.28 19.66 -17.95
CA TRP A 276 18.51 19.62 -16.71
C TRP A 276 17.38 18.61 -16.87
N ASN A 277 17.26 17.66 -15.95
CA ASN A 277 16.13 16.72 -15.94
C ASN A 277 15.18 17.08 -14.81
N GLY A 278 13.89 17.15 -15.10
CA GLY A 278 12.83 17.31 -14.10
C GLY A 278 11.58 16.54 -14.48
N SER A 279 10.59 16.57 -13.59
CA SER A 279 9.35 15.82 -13.78
C SER A 279 8.15 16.60 -13.25
N VAL A 280 6.98 16.37 -13.83
CA VAL A 280 5.71 16.97 -13.43
C VAL A 280 4.58 15.97 -13.62
N PRO A 281 3.66 15.80 -12.65
CA PRO A 281 2.46 14.98 -12.85
C PRO A 281 1.58 15.54 -13.95
N GLU A 282 0.97 14.67 -14.74
CA GLU A 282 -0.12 15.10 -15.62
C GLU A 282 -1.36 15.57 -14.85
N GLY A 283 -2.29 16.23 -15.55
CA GLY A 283 -3.40 16.92 -14.90
C GLY A 283 -2.98 18.06 -13.95
N SER A 284 -1.68 18.35 -13.82
CA SER A 284 -1.15 19.43 -12.98
C SER A 284 -1.80 20.77 -13.33
N LYS A 285 -2.25 21.47 -12.30
CA LYS A 285 -2.85 22.81 -12.44
C LYS A 285 -1.81 23.82 -12.93
N PRO A 286 -2.22 24.88 -13.65
CA PRO A 286 -1.36 26.04 -13.88
C PRO A 286 -0.79 26.60 -12.57
N GLY A 287 0.50 26.96 -12.59
CA GLY A 287 1.26 27.43 -11.44
C GLY A 287 2.00 26.34 -10.65
N THR A 288 1.86 25.05 -11.01
CA THR A 288 2.65 23.97 -10.42
C THR A 288 4.14 24.16 -10.73
N PHE A 289 4.98 24.09 -9.70
CA PHE A 289 6.43 24.11 -9.81
C PHE A 289 6.98 22.80 -10.39
N VAL A 290 7.92 22.90 -11.32
CA VAL A 290 8.51 21.74 -12.03
C VAL A 290 9.97 21.53 -11.64
N MET A 291 10.82 22.54 -11.81
CA MET A 291 12.24 22.50 -11.46
C MET A 291 12.80 23.93 -11.36
N THR A 292 14.07 24.07 -10.99
CA THR A 292 14.81 25.34 -11.09
C THR A 292 16.14 25.09 -11.81
N VAL A 293 16.47 25.94 -12.78
CA VAL A 293 17.77 25.91 -13.46
C VAL A 293 18.63 27.06 -12.95
N THR A 294 19.96 26.87 -12.95
CA THR A 294 20.91 27.86 -12.46
C THR A 294 22.06 28.09 -13.43
N SER A 295 22.39 29.36 -13.63
CA SER A 295 23.61 29.81 -14.27
C SER A 295 24.35 30.79 -13.36
N VAL A 296 25.65 30.90 -13.57
CA VAL A 296 26.57 31.75 -12.81
C VAL A 296 27.27 32.67 -13.80
N ASP A 297 27.39 33.94 -13.44
CA ASP A 297 28.33 34.85 -14.09
C ASP A 297 29.55 35.08 -13.19
N LYS A 298 30.66 35.50 -13.79
CA LYS A 298 31.91 35.78 -13.07
C LYS A 298 32.06 37.27 -12.75
N ASP A 299 31.47 38.14 -13.57
CA ASP A 299 31.40 39.59 -13.36
C ASP A 299 30.72 39.94 -12.01
N ASP A 300 30.83 41.18 -11.54
CA ASP A 300 30.34 41.58 -10.20
C ASP A 300 28.82 41.36 -10.07
N PRO A 301 28.35 40.46 -9.17
CA PRO A 301 26.93 40.20 -8.97
C PRO A 301 26.15 41.40 -8.41
N LYS A 302 26.83 42.50 -8.04
CA LYS A 302 26.22 43.77 -7.61
C LYS A 302 25.98 44.74 -8.77
N THR A 303 26.64 44.57 -9.91
CA THR A 303 26.47 45.40 -11.11
C THR A 303 25.44 44.76 -12.03
N ALA A 304 25.04 45.46 -13.10
CA ALA A 304 24.19 44.86 -14.13
C ALA A 304 24.90 43.69 -14.84
N ASN A 305 26.23 43.69 -14.88
CA ASN A 305 27.05 42.69 -15.57
C ASN A 305 26.85 41.30 -14.94
N GLY A 306 26.93 41.17 -13.61
CA GLY A 306 26.61 39.91 -12.93
C GLY A 306 25.11 39.61 -12.76
N MET A 307 24.20 40.49 -13.19
CA MET A 307 22.74 40.33 -12.96
C MET A 307 22.02 39.60 -14.08
N LEU A 308 21.91 38.28 -13.90
CA LEU A 308 21.29 37.36 -14.86
C LEU A 308 19.76 37.45 -14.91
N ARG A 309 19.19 37.24 -16.11
CA ARG A 309 17.78 36.90 -16.33
C ARG A 309 17.58 35.68 -17.22
N TYR A 310 16.56 34.90 -16.89
CA TYR A 310 16.20 33.65 -17.57
C TYR A 310 15.01 33.79 -18.51
N LYS A 311 15.02 33.05 -19.62
CA LYS A 311 13.94 32.99 -20.60
C LYS A 311 13.87 31.61 -21.29
N ILE A 312 12.68 31.10 -21.59
CA ILE A 312 12.49 29.95 -22.49
C ILE A 312 12.48 30.46 -23.94
N LEU A 313 13.32 29.88 -24.79
CA LEU A 313 13.41 30.20 -26.22
C LEU A 313 12.47 29.34 -27.08
N SER A 314 12.37 28.06 -26.76
CA SER A 314 11.52 27.11 -27.48
C SER A 314 11.12 25.93 -26.59
N GLN A 315 9.99 25.31 -26.96
CA GLN A 315 9.45 24.08 -26.38
C GLN A 315 9.21 23.09 -27.51
N ASN A 316 9.64 21.85 -27.33
CA ASN A 316 9.32 20.74 -28.23
C ASN A 316 8.73 19.56 -27.43
N PRO A 317 7.55 19.03 -27.79
CA PRO A 317 6.67 19.48 -28.88
C PRO A 317 5.89 20.77 -28.55
N GLU A 318 5.36 21.42 -29.58
CA GLU A 318 4.46 22.59 -29.46
C GLU A 318 3.01 22.22 -29.12
N SER A 319 2.70 20.93 -28.99
CA SER A 319 1.38 20.40 -28.65
C SER A 319 1.26 20.10 -27.14
N PRO A 320 0.10 20.35 -26.48
CA PRO A 320 -1.13 20.93 -27.04
C PRO A 320 -1.06 22.47 -27.19
N THR A 321 -0.13 23.14 -26.50
CA THR A 321 0.18 24.55 -26.72
C THR A 321 1.69 24.80 -26.66
N SER A 322 2.18 25.80 -27.38
CA SER A 322 3.62 26.11 -27.44
C SER A 322 4.20 26.73 -26.16
N ASN A 323 3.35 27.06 -25.19
CA ASN A 323 3.71 27.71 -23.93
C ASN A 323 3.14 26.93 -22.72
N MET A 324 3.42 25.63 -22.61
CA MET A 324 3.00 24.83 -21.45
C MET A 324 3.68 25.27 -20.17
N PHE A 325 4.91 25.80 -20.29
CA PHE A 325 5.77 26.21 -19.17
C PHE A 325 6.19 27.68 -19.30
N THR A 326 6.44 28.32 -18.16
CA THR A 326 7.15 29.59 -18.07
C THR A 326 8.29 29.49 -17.05
N ILE A 327 9.25 30.39 -17.14
CA ILE A 327 10.38 30.49 -16.22
C ILE A 327 10.34 31.84 -15.51
N ASN A 328 10.53 31.81 -14.19
CA ASN A 328 10.75 33.03 -13.41
C ASN A 328 12.07 33.67 -13.85
N ASN A 329 11.98 34.87 -14.41
CA ASN A 329 13.15 35.51 -15.01
C ASN A 329 14.26 35.89 -14.02
N LYS A 330 14.02 35.90 -12.70
CA LYS A 330 15.05 36.13 -11.68
C LYS A 330 15.56 34.84 -11.05
N THR A 331 14.67 33.91 -10.70
CA THR A 331 15.05 32.72 -9.90
C THR A 331 15.40 31.50 -10.73
N GLY A 332 15.10 31.48 -12.04
CA GLY A 332 15.27 30.29 -12.88
C GLY A 332 14.24 29.18 -12.61
N GLY A 333 13.24 29.43 -11.74
CA GLY A 333 12.19 28.48 -11.41
C GLY A 333 11.18 28.31 -12.55
N ILE A 334 11.01 27.08 -13.03
CA ILE A 334 10.09 26.70 -14.10
C ILE A 334 8.76 26.24 -13.48
N ILE A 335 7.66 26.80 -13.99
CA ILE A 335 6.29 26.47 -13.56
C ILE A 335 5.40 26.20 -14.77
N THR A 336 4.33 25.43 -14.58
CA THR A 336 3.27 25.22 -15.59
C THR A 336 2.42 26.48 -15.77
N VAL A 337 1.90 26.70 -16.99
CA VAL A 337 1.02 27.84 -17.32
C VAL A 337 -0.28 27.40 -17.99
N ALA A 338 -0.22 26.39 -18.86
CA ALA A 338 -1.39 25.80 -19.47
C ALA A 338 -1.80 24.50 -18.76
N ALA A 339 -3.10 24.23 -18.74
CA ALA A 339 -3.62 22.90 -18.44
C ALA A 339 -3.52 21.99 -19.68
N GLY A 340 -3.62 20.67 -19.49
CA GLY A 340 -3.49 19.68 -20.58
C GLY A 340 -2.10 19.07 -20.71
N LEU A 341 -1.34 18.97 -19.62
CA LEU A 341 -0.30 17.95 -19.51
C LEU A 341 -1.01 16.60 -19.42
N ASP A 342 -0.62 15.69 -20.31
CA ASP A 342 -1.30 14.45 -20.70
C ASP A 342 -0.22 13.54 -21.29
N ARG A 343 0.11 12.47 -20.58
CA ARG A 343 1.26 11.59 -20.82
C ARG A 343 1.00 10.67 -22.01
N GLU A 344 -0.25 10.24 -22.19
CA GLU A 344 -0.74 9.38 -23.28
C GLU A 344 -0.55 10.06 -24.63
N LYS A 345 -0.67 11.40 -24.68
CA LYS A 345 -0.35 12.23 -25.86
C LYS A 345 1.10 12.67 -25.91
N VAL A 346 1.64 13.21 -24.81
CA VAL A 346 3.00 13.79 -24.76
C VAL A 346 3.71 13.46 -23.43
N PRO A 347 4.49 12.36 -23.37
CA PRO A 347 5.16 11.94 -22.14
C PRO A 347 6.41 12.78 -21.80
N GLN A 348 6.92 13.61 -22.71
CA GLN A 348 8.17 14.34 -22.52
C GLN A 348 8.18 15.67 -23.30
N TYR A 349 8.59 16.74 -22.61
CA TYR A 349 8.88 18.05 -23.19
C TYR A 349 10.37 18.37 -23.11
N THR A 350 10.90 19.05 -24.12
CA THR A 350 12.27 19.56 -24.16
C THR A 350 12.22 21.06 -24.36
N LEU A 351 12.77 21.81 -23.40
CA LEU A 351 12.84 23.26 -23.42
C LEU A 351 14.26 23.72 -23.69
N ILE A 352 14.44 24.73 -24.55
CA ILE A 352 15.70 25.46 -24.64
C ILE A 352 15.58 26.72 -23.79
N ILE A 353 16.44 26.84 -22.79
CA ILE A 353 16.47 27.96 -21.85
C ILE A 353 17.69 28.82 -22.15
N GLN A 354 17.51 30.13 -22.08
CA GLN A 354 18.57 31.13 -22.19
C GLN A 354 18.74 31.83 -20.85
N ALA A 355 20.00 32.08 -20.48
CA ALA A 355 20.37 33.07 -19.47
C ALA A 355 21.11 34.20 -20.18
N THR A 356 20.79 35.43 -19.79
CA THR A 356 21.40 36.67 -20.32
C THR A 356 21.75 37.57 -19.15
N ASP A 357 22.95 38.14 -19.15
CA ASP A 357 23.40 39.17 -18.20
C ASP A 357 22.68 40.53 -18.43
N MET A 358 23.17 41.63 -17.84
CA MET A 358 22.66 42.99 -18.09
C MET A 358 21.16 43.14 -17.81
N GLU A 359 20.65 42.48 -16.77
CA GLU A 359 19.22 42.32 -16.47
C GLU A 359 18.38 41.78 -17.65
N GLY A 360 18.98 40.98 -18.53
CA GLY A 360 18.35 40.41 -19.72
C GLY A 360 18.27 41.37 -20.92
N ASN A 361 19.14 42.38 -21.00
CA ASN A 361 19.11 43.37 -22.09
C ASN A 361 19.50 42.73 -23.43
N PRO A 362 18.62 42.70 -24.44
CA PRO A 362 18.88 42.01 -25.71
C PRO A 362 19.85 42.72 -26.65
N MET A 363 20.25 43.97 -26.37
CA MET A 363 21.15 44.77 -27.22
C MET A 363 22.60 44.72 -26.74
N TYR A 364 22.81 44.64 -25.42
CA TYR A 364 24.13 44.75 -24.80
C TYR A 364 24.55 43.50 -24.02
N GLY A 365 23.58 42.65 -23.64
CA GLY A 365 23.87 41.51 -22.78
C GLY A 365 24.40 40.29 -23.53
N LEU A 366 25.39 39.61 -22.94
CA LEU A 366 25.87 38.33 -23.39
C LEU A 366 24.92 37.23 -22.88
N SER A 367 24.78 36.17 -23.68
CA SER A 367 23.84 35.10 -23.37
C SER A 367 24.37 33.73 -23.72
N ASN A 368 23.84 32.75 -23.03
CA ASN A 368 24.16 31.34 -23.18
C ASN A 368 22.89 30.49 -23.02
N THR A 369 22.92 29.24 -23.44
CA THR A 369 21.75 28.35 -23.42
C THR A 369 22.03 27.02 -22.76
N ALA A 370 20.97 26.38 -22.26
CA ALA A 370 20.95 25.02 -21.76
C ALA A 370 19.61 24.35 -22.10
N THR A 371 19.57 23.03 -22.03
CA THR A 371 18.36 22.24 -22.33
C THR A 371 17.73 21.75 -21.03
N ALA A 372 16.41 21.91 -20.86
CA ALA A 372 15.66 21.26 -19.79
C ALA A 372 14.69 20.21 -20.35
N VAL A 373 14.81 18.98 -19.89
CA VAL A 373 13.98 17.83 -20.24
C VAL A 373 12.99 17.59 -19.10
N ILE A 374 11.71 17.80 -19.38
CA ILE A 374 10.60 17.58 -18.46
C ILE A 374 9.91 16.28 -18.84
N ARG A 375 9.90 15.31 -17.92
CA ARG A 375 9.10 14.09 -18.06
C ARG A 375 7.73 14.31 -17.42
N VAL A 376 6.67 13.96 -18.14
CA VAL A 376 5.33 13.90 -17.57
C VAL A 376 5.21 12.58 -16.83
N THR A 377 4.83 12.61 -15.55
CA THR A 377 4.65 11.39 -14.74
C THR A 377 3.18 11.00 -14.68
N ASP A 378 2.98 9.70 -14.81
CA ASP A 378 1.70 9.00 -14.83
C ASP A 378 0.82 9.30 -13.61
N VAL A 379 -0.47 9.51 -13.84
CA VAL A 379 -1.54 9.62 -12.85
C VAL A 379 -2.72 8.82 -13.39
N ASN A 380 -3.41 8.05 -12.54
CA ASN A 380 -4.59 7.30 -12.99
C ASN A 380 -5.68 8.25 -13.51
N ASP A 381 -5.78 8.36 -14.84
CA ASP A 381 -6.69 9.26 -15.55
C ASP A 381 -7.51 8.52 -16.62
N ASN A 382 -7.11 7.31 -17.00
CA ASN A 382 -7.90 6.39 -17.81
C ASN A 382 -8.42 5.23 -16.95
N ALA A 383 -9.69 4.88 -17.12
CA ALA A 383 -10.26 3.69 -16.51
C ALA A 383 -9.98 2.45 -17.38
N PRO A 384 -9.98 1.23 -16.82
CA PRO A 384 -9.96 0.01 -17.61
C PRO A 384 -11.28 -0.08 -18.39
N GLU A 385 -11.18 -0.20 -19.71
CA GLU A 385 -12.32 -0.41 -20.60
C GLU A 385 -12.31 -1.86 -21.08
N PHE A 386 -13.39 -2.63 -20.86
CA PHE A 386 -13.53 -3.97 -21.44
C PHE A 386 -13.58 -3.89 -22.97
N THR A 387 -12.92 -4.84 -23.64
CA THR A 387 -12.91 -4.91 -25.11
C THR A 387 -14.27 -5.29 -25.71
N ALA A 388 -15.19 -5.82 -24.90
CA ALA A 388 -16.54 -6.22 -25.27
C ALA A 388 -17.53 -5.98 -24.11
N GLU A 389 -18.79 -5.64 -24.42
CA GLU A 389 -19.86 -5.49 -23.41
C GLU A 389 -20.32 -6.84 -22.83
N THR A 390 -20.16 -7.92 -23.61
CA THR A 390 -20.59 -9.29 -23.29
C THR A 390 -19.45 -10.28 -23.52
N PHE A 391 -19.14 -11.06 -22.48
CA PHE A 391 -18.27 -12.23 -22.54
C PHE A 391 -19.10 -13.51 -22.39
N PHE A 392 -18.62 -14.60 -22.96
CA PHE A 392 -19.27 -15.90 -22.93
C PHE A 392 -18.31 -16.94 -22.38
N GLY A 393 -18.83 -17.87 -21.59
CA GLY A 393 -18.08 -19.01 -21.09
C GLY A 393 -18.99 -20.21 -20.90
N GLU A 394 -18.40 -21.40 -20.95
CA GLU A 394 -19.11 -22.65 -20.66
C GLU A 394 -18.35 -23.40 -19.57
N VAL A 395 -19.09 -23.99 -18.62
CA VAL A 395 -18.48 -24.77 -17.54
C VAL A 395 -19.28 -26.03 -17.27
N PRO A 396 -18.65 -27.22 -17.24
CA PRO A 396 -19.31 -28.42 -16.72
C PRO A 396 -19.63 -28.24 -15.24
N GLU A 397 -20.78 -28.75 -14.82
CA GLU A 397 -21.15 -28.74 -13.41
C GLU A 397 -20.22 -29.58 -12.53
N ASN A 398 -20.36 -29.44 -11.21
CA ASN A 398 -19.52 -30.09 -10.20
C ASN A 398 -18.00 -29.84 -10.32
N ARG A 399 -17.56 -28.94 -11.21
CA ARG A 399 -16.17 -28.48 -11.33
C ARG A 399 -15.87 -27.32 -10.39
N VAL A 400 -14.66 -27.30 -9.87
CA VAL A 400 -14.08 -26.22 -9.05
C VAL A 400 -12.66 -25.92 -9.52
N ASN A 401 -12.19 -24.70 -9.29
CA ASN A 401 -10.91 -24.15 -9.72
C ASN A 401 -10.68 -24.22 -11.26
N VAL A 402 -11.77 -24.12 -12.03
CA VAL A 402 -11.74 -24.07 -13.51
C VAL A 402 -11.98 -22.63 -13.98
N ILE A 403 -11.18 -22.17 -14.94
CA ILE A 403 -11.37 -20.90 -15.65
C ILE A 403 -12.47 -21.08 -16.70
N VAL A 404 -13.44 -20.17 -16.70
CA VAL A 404 -14.67 -20.21 -17.50
C VAL A 404 -14.62 -19.21 -18.66
N ALA A 405 -14.03 -18.04 -18.43
CA ALA A 405 -13.85 -16.99 -19.41
C ALA A 405 -12.69 -16.06 -19.00
N ASN A 406 -11.98 -15.52 -20.00
CA ASN A 406 -11.00 -14.46 -19.81
C ASN A 406 -11.64 -13.13 -20.18
N LEU A 407 -11.57 -12.15 -19.28
CA LEU A 407 -12.08 -10.80 -19.49
C LEU A 407 -10.94 -9.86 -19.86
N THR A 408 -10.86 -9.51 -21.14
CA THR A 408 -9.84 -8.61 -21.67
C THR A 408 -10.24 -7.15 -21.49
N VAL A 409 -9.32 -6.34 -20.95
CA VAL A 409 -9.46 -4.90 -20.79
C VAL A 409 -8.35 -4.16 -21.52
N THR A 410 -8.62 -2.92 -21.88
CA THR A 410 -7.62 -1.95 -22.34
C THR A 410 -7.61 -0.77 -21.38
N ASP A 411 -6.43 -0.47 -20.87
CA ASP A 411 -6.13 0.74 -20.12
C ASP A 411 -4.98 1.48 -20.82
N LYS A 412 -5.02 2.82 -20.79
CA LYS A 412 -4.10 3.70 -21.53
C LYS A 412 -2.98 4.27 -20.65
N ASP A 413 -3.15 4.21 -19.32
CA ASP A 413 -2.17 4.63 -18.33
C ASP A 413 -0.86 3.80 -18.48
N GLN A 414 0.20 4.18 -17.78
CA GLN A 414 1.51 3.56 -17.96
C GLN A 414 1.49 2.06 -17.61
N PRO A 415 1.85 1.15 -18.55
CA PRO A 415 1.81 -0.29 -18.31
C PRO A 415 2.66 -0.77 -17.13
N ASN A 416 2.15 -1.78 -16.41
CA ASN A 416 2.74 -2.35 -15.19
C ASN A 416 2.86 -1.36 -14.01
N THR A 417 1.94 -0.40 -13.91
CA THR A 417 1.78 0.48 -12.74
C THR A 417 0.44 0.20 -12.03
N PRO A 418 0.27 0.59 -10.75
CA PRO A 418 -1.02 0.52 -10.07
C PRO A 418 -2.14 1.36 -10.72
N ALA A 419 -1.77 2.31 -11.59
CA ALA A 419 -2.72 3.04 -12.42
C ALA A 419 -3.24 2.16 -13.57
N TRP A 420 -2.41 1.30 -14.16
CA TRP A 420 -2.81 0.42 -15.26
C TRP A 420 -3.33 -0.97 -14.84
N ASN A 421 -2.84 -1.50 -13.71
CA ASN A 421 -3.22 -2.82 -13.20
C ASN A 421 -4.71 -2.89 -12.83
N ALA A 422 -5.45 -3.81 -13.45
CA ALA A 422 -6.87 -4.01 -13.27
C ALA A 422 -7.19 -4.95 -12.10
N VAL A 423 -8.28 -4.64 -11.40
CA VAL A 423 -8.86 -5.36 -10.28
C VAL A 423 -10.33 -5.56 -10.59
N TYR A 424 -10.74 -6.82 -10.69
CA TYR A 424 -12.09 -7.18 -11.08
C TYR A 424 -12.97 -7.48 -9.86
N LYS A 425 -14.23 -7.05 -9.94
CA LYS A 425 -15.23 -7.33 -8.92
C LYS A 425 -16.56 -7.73 -9.54
N ILE A 426 -17.09 -8.87 -9.11
CA ILE A 426 -18.47 -9.26 -9.41
C ILE A 426 -19.40 -8.34 -8.60
N THR A 427 -20.21 -7.54 -9.29
CA THR A 427 -21.18 -6.61 -8.70
C THR A 427 -22.59 -7.19 -8.63
N GLY A 428 -22.85 -8.28 -9.37
CA GLY A 428 -24.16 -8.91 -9.47
C GLY A 428 -24.12 -10.21 -10.27
N GLY A 429 -25.23 -10.95 -10.25
CA GLY A 429 -25.40 -12.23 -10.95
C GLY A 429 -25.02 -13.48 -10.16
N ASP A 430 -24.23 -13.34 -9.09
CA ASP A 430 -23.88 -14.44 -8.17
C ASP A 430 -24.06 -14.03 -6.70
N PRO A 431 -25.29 -14.18 -6.14
CA PRO A 431 -25.56 -13.89 -4.73
C PRO A 431 -24.96 -14.95 -3.77
N THR A 432 -24.40 -16.04 -4.32
CA THR A 432 -23.92 -17.22 -3.57
C THR A 432 -22.40 -17.30 -3.44
N GLY A 433 -21.66 -16.49 -4.21
CA GLY A 433 -20.21 -16.54 -4.28
C GLY A 433 -19.69 -17.91 -4.76
N ARG A 434 -20.21 -18.38 -5.90
CA ARG A 434 -19.73 -19.53 -6.66
C ARG A 434 -18.62 -19.16 -7.65
N PHE A 435 -18.51 -17.91 -8.05
CA PHE A 435 -17.47 -17.41 -8.96
C PHE A 435 -16.52 -16.41 -8.29
N SER A 436 -15.30 -16.30 -8.81
CA SER A 436 -14.36 -15.23 -8.50
C SER A 436 -13.64 -14.76 -9.78
N VAL A 437 -13.03 -13.58 -9.76
CA VAL A 437 -12.30 -13.03 -10.92
C VAL A 437 -10.93 -12.50 -10.49
N PRO A 438 -9.95 -13.37 -10.21
CA PRO A 438 -8.55 -12.97 -10.06
C PRO A 438 -8.01 -12.33 -11.35
N THR A 439 -7.14 -11.34 -11.20
CA THR A 439 -6.37 -10.75 -12.30
C THR A 439 -5.13 -11.59 -12.61
N ASP A 440 -4.84 -11.82 -13.89
CA ASP A 440 -3.52 -12.30 -14.34
C ASP A 440 -2.51 -11.14 -14.33
N PRO A 441 -1.43 -11.19 -13.52
CA PRO A 441 -0.46 -10.10 -13.41
C PRO A 441 0.41 -9.90 -14.66
N THR A 442 0.35 -10.80 -15.64
CA THR A 442 1.17 -10.72 -16.87
C THR A 442 0.41 -10.17 -18.06
N THR A 443 -0.88 -10.52 -18.19
CA THR A 443 -1.75 -10.09 -19.30
C THR A 443 -2.71 -8.97 -18.89
N ASN A 444 -2.89 -8.74 -17.60
CA ASN A 444 -3.91 -7.86 -17.02
C ASN A 444 -5.35 -8.31 -17.36
N GLU A 445 -5.56 -9.60 -17.63
CA GLU A 445 -6.88 -10.19 -17.90
C GLU A 445 -7.59 -10.64 -16.61
N GLY A 446 -8.91 -10.53 -16.59
CA GLY A 446 -9.76 -11.05 -15.50
C GLY A 446 -10.13 -12.50 -15.74
N LEU A 447 -9.62 -13.42 -14.93
CA LEU A 447 -9.86 -14.86 -15.09
C LEU A 447 -11.12 -15.28 -14.29
N VAL A 448 -12.26 -15.41 -14.96
CA VAL A 448 -13.50 -15.86 -14.29
C VAL A 448 -13.35 -17.33 -13.90
N THR A 449 -13.34 -17.61 -12.59
CA THR A 449 -13.06 -18.93 -12.02
C THR A 449 -14.21 -19.43 -11.15
N VAL A 450 -14.48 -20.73 -11.19
CA VAL A 450 -15.46 -21.38 -10.29
C VAL A 450 -14.78 -21.72 -8.96
N VAL A 451 -15.25 -21.16 -7.84
CA VAL A 451 -14.71 -21.37 -6.49
C VAL A 451 -15.58 -22.29 -5.61
N LYS A 452 -16.82 -22.55 -6.00
CA LYS A 452 -17.72 -23.54 -5.36
C LYS A 452 -18.44 -24.33 -6.45
N PRO A 453 -18.76 -25.62 -6.23
CA PRO A 453 -19.45 -26.42 -7.23
C PRO A 453 -20.78 -25.76 -7.63
N ILE A 454 -21.07 -25.87 -8.92
CA ILE A 454 -22.31 -25.44 -9.56
C ILE A 454 -23.09 -26.71 -9.88
N ASP A 455 -24.41 -26.64 -9.78
CA ASP A 455 -25.39 -27.68 -10.05
C ASP A 455 -26.31 -27.17 -11.18
N TYR A 456 -26.43 -27.95 -12.27
CA TYR A 456 -27.18 -27.62 -13.47
C TYR A 456 -28.70 -27.60 -13.21
N GLU A 457 -29.22 -28.59 -12.49
CA GLU A 457 -30.63 -28.75 -12.10
C GLU A 457 -31.16 -27.52 -11.39
N THR A 458 -30.32 -26.92 -10.53
CA THR A 458 -30.63 -25.67 -9.82
C THR A 458 -30.44 -24.43 -10.70
N SER A 459 -29.40 -24.35 -11.54
CA SER A 459 -29.05 -23.11 -12.26
C SER A 459 -28.24 -23.32 -13.54
N ARG A 460 -28.93 -23.59 -14.63
CA ARG A 460 -28.39 -23.83 -15.99
C ARG A 460 -27.61 -22.67 -16.63
N THR A 461 -27.80 -21.42 -16.17
CA THR A 461 -27.16 -20.22 -16.74
C THR A 461 -26.91 -19.15 -15.67
N TYR A 462 -25.75 -18.52 -15.71
CA TYR A 462 -25.42 -17.34 -14.90
C TYR A 462 -25.17 -16.13 -15.80
N VAL A 463 -25.62 -14.96 -15.35
CA VAL A 463 -25.34 -13.67 -15.99
C VAL A 463 -24.69 -12.79 -14.95
N LEU A 464 -23.35 -12.79 -14.92
CA LEU A 464 -22.56 -12.02 -13.98
C LEU A 464 -22.41 -10.58 -14.49
N THR A 465 -22.49 -9.59 -13.61
CA THR A 465 -22.02 -8.23 -13.90
C THR A 465 -20.66 -8.05 -13.24
N VAL A 466 -19.63 -7.74 -14.03
CA VAL A 466 -18.25 -7.57 -13.55
C VAL A 466 -17.83 -6.13 -13.81
N GLU A 467 -17.28 -5.51 -12.78
CA GLU A 467 -16.71 -4.16 -12.81
C GLU A 467 -15.18 -4.28 -12.76
N ALA A 468 -14.48 -3.58 -13.65
CA ALA A 468 -13.03 -3.43 -13.63
C ALA A 468 -12.66 -2.05 -13.08
N LYS A 469 -11.66 -2.02 -12.19
CA LYS A 469 -11.08 -0.80 -11.59
C LYS A 469 -9.57 -0.96 -11.53
N ASN A 470 -8.83 0.12 -11.42
CA ASN A 470 -7.40 0.05 -11.21
C ASN A 470 -7.10 -0.29 -9.73
N GLU A 471 -5.87 -0.69 -9.41
CA GLU A 471 -5.43 -0.86 -8.01
C GLU A 471 -5.50 0.46 -7.21
N VAL A 472 -5.20 1.59 -7.87
CA VAL A 472 -5.33 2.93 -7.30
C VAL A 472 -6.65 3.60 -7.73
N SER A 473 -7.19 4.50 -6.91
CA SER A 473 -8.38 5.28 -7.28
C SER A 473 -8.11 6.25 -8.43
N LEU A 474 -9.05 6.36 -9.37
CA LEU A 474 -9.03 7.35 -10.46
C LEU A 474 -8.89 8.80 -9.96
N ALA A 475 -8.28 9.63 -10.80
CA ALA A 475 -8.08 11.06 -10.54
C ALA A 475 -9.41 11.81 -10.34
N ARG A 476 -9.33 12.88 -9.53
CA ARG A 476 -10.52 13.63 -9.08
C ARG A 476 -11.22 14.31 -10.25
N GLY A 477 -12.49 13.97 -10.45
CA GLY A 477 -13.35 14.52 -11.52
C GLY A 477 -13.59 13.53 -12.66
N ILE A 478 -12.81 12.45 -12.73
CA ILE A 478 -12.98 11.37 -13.68
C ILE A 478 -13.92 10.33 -13.08
N HIS A 479 -14.83 9.84 -13.92
CA HIS A 479 -15.85 8.87 -13.53
C HIS A 479 -15.67 7.62 -14.37
N SER A 480 -15.82 6.43 -13.76
CA SER A 480 -15.72 5.17 -14.48
C SER A 480 -16.71 5.13 -15.66
N PRO A 481 -16.24 4.92 -16.90
CA PRO A 481 -17.12 4.81 -18.07
C PRO A 481 -17.99 3.55 -17.98
N ARG A 482 -19.05 3.49 -18.79
CA ARG A 482 -19.91 2.29 -18.86
C ARG A 482 -19.11 1.04 -19.29
N GLN A 483 -18.08 1.24 -20.10
CA GLN A 483 -17.14 0.21 -20.56
C GLN A 483 -16.25 -0.36 -19.45
N SER A 484 -16.20 0.22 -18.25
CA SER A 484 -15.59 -0.42 -17.07
C SER A 484 -16.52 -1.44 -16.41
N THR A 485 -17.71 -1.68 -16.97
CA THR A 485 -18.61 -2.77 -16.58
C THR A 485 -18.93 -3.65 -17.78
N ALA A 486 -18.79 -4.95 -17.63
CA ALA A 486 -19.16 -5.95 -18.64
C ALA A 486 -20.09 -7.02 -18.04
N THR A 487 -20.77 -7.73 -18.92
CA THR A 487 -21.63 -8.86 -18.56
C THR A 487 -20.99 -10.17 -19.00
N VAL A 488 -21.03 -11.20 -18.15
CA VAL A 488 -20.49 -12.52 -18.46
C VAL A 488 -21.63 -13.52 -18.43
N SER A 489 -21.97 -14.05 -19.61
CA SER A 489 -23.00 -15.08 -19.79
C SER A 489 -22.35 -16.45 -19.73
N ILE A 490 -22.52 -17.15 -18.61
CA ILE A 490 -21.98 -18.48 -18.36
C ILE A 490 -23.07 -19.51 -18.57
N ARG A 491 -22.86 -20.43 -19.50
CA ARG A 491 -23.71 -21.60 -19.71
C ARG A 491 -23.15 -22.78 -18.93
N VAL A 492 -23.96 -23.39 -18.08
CA VAL A 492 -23.60 -24.63 -17.40
C VAL A 492 -23.84 -25.79 -18.37
N ILE A 493 -22.88 -26.70 -18.45
CA ILE A 493 -22.99 -27.94 -19.21
C ILE A 493 -23.38 -29.06 -18.24
N ASP A 494 -24.55 -29.63 -18.51
CA ASP A 494 -25.17 -30.81 -17.89
C ASP A 494 -24.25 -32.05 -18.02
N VAL A 495 -23.96 -32.72 -16.92
CA VAL A 495 -23.06 -33.89 -16.82
C VAL A 495 -23.69 -34.96 -15.94
N ASN A 496 -23.98 -36.11 -16.54
CA ASN A 496 -24.67 -37.24 -15.90
C ASN A 496 -24.19 -37.54 -14.48
N GLU A 497 -25.04 -37.28 -13.48
CA GLU A 497 -24.79 -37.60 -12.07
C GLU A 497 -25.17 -39.04 -11.73
N SER A 498 -24.81 -39.51 -10.53
CA SER A 498 -25.15 -40.88 -10.10
C SER A 498 -26.49 -40.92 -9.37
N PRO A 499 -27.41 -41.87 -9.69
CA PRO A 499 -28.66 -42.01 -8.97
C PRO A 499 -28.42 -42.45 -7.52
N TYR A 500 -29.04 -41.75 -6.56
CA TYR A 500 -28.83 -41.95 -5.13
C TYR A 500 -30.08 -42.51 -4.44
N PHE A 501 -29.88 -43.22 -3.33
CA PHE A 501 -30.96 -43.73 -2.50
C PHE A 501 -31.24 -42.77 -1.34
N GLU A 502 -32.52 -42.48 -1.08
CA GLU A 502 -32.94 -41.70 0.08
C GLU A 502 -34.09 -42.41 0.81
N PRO A 503 -33.98 -42.69 2.12
CA PRO A 503 -32.79 -42.57 2.96
C PRO A 503 -31.71 -43.64 2.65
N ASN A 504 -30.46 -43.33 2.97
CA ASN A 504 -29.33 -44.26 2.92
C ASN A 504 -28.48 -44.11 4.19
N PRO A 505 -28.38 -45.13 5.08
CA PRO A 505 -29.02 -46.44 4.98
C PRO A 505 -30.55 -46.38 5.14
N LYS A 506 -31.26 -47.29 4.47
CA LYS A 506 -32.70 -47.52 4.70
C LYS A 506 -32.87 -48.61 5.76
N LEU A 507 -33.39 -48.23 6.93
CA LEU A 507 -33.75 -49.18 7.99
C LEU A 507 -35.18 -49.70 7.80
N ILE A 508 -35.36 -51.02 7.87
CA ILE A 508 -36.66 -51.68 7.99
C ILE A 508 -36.67 -52.59 9.21
N LYS A 509 -37.84 -52.74 9.85
CA LYS A 509 -38.06 -53.67 10.98
C LYS A 509 -38.97 -54.78 10.51
N LEU A 510 -38.59 -56.03 10.75
CA LEU A 510 -39.33 -57.22 10.33
C LEU A 510 -39.24 -58.30 11.40
N GLU A 511 -40.28 -59.09 11.54
CA GLU A 511 -40.23 -60.37 12.24
C GLU A 511 -39.48 -61.39 11.37
N GLU A 512 -38.72 -62.28 12.00
CA GLU A 512 -38.05 -63.39 11.32
C GLU A 512 -39.01 -64.55 11.01
N GLY A 513 -38.50 -65.68 10.50
CA GLY A 513 -39.34 -66.80 10.06
C GLY A 513 -40.18 -66.51 8.81
N MET A 514 -39.97 -65.35 8.17
CA MET A 514 -40.74 -64.90 7.02
C MET A 514 -40.54 -65.81 5.80
N MET A 515 -41.64 -66.25 5.19
CA MET A 515 -41.64 -67.20 4.08
C MET A 515 -40.91 -66.66 2.83
N PRO A 516 -40.29 -67.53 2.00
CA PRO A 516 -39.76 -67.18 0.68
C PRO A 516 -40.79 -66.50 -0.24
N GLU A 517 -40.31 -65.68 -1.17
CA GLU A 517 -41.10 -64.86 -2.12
C GLU A 517 -42.00 -63.78 -1.49
N SER A 518 -41.91 -63.55 -0.18
CA SER A 518 -42.58 -62.41 0.48
C SER A 518 -42.02 -61.07 0.01
N THR A 519 -42.87 -60.03 -0.09
CA THR A 519 -42.46 -58.68 -0.49
C THR A 519 -42.13 -57.85 0.74
N LEU A 520 -40.88 -57.37 0.84
CA LEU A 520 -40.36 -56.68 2.03
C LEU A 520 -40.61 -55.16 1.96
N SER A 521 -40.05 -54.51 0.94
CA SER A 521 -40.18 -53.07 0.71
C SER A 521 -39.76 -52.73 -0.72
N THR A 522 -40.10 -51.54 -1.20
CA THR A 522 -39.49 -50.94 -2.39
C THR A 522 -38.30 -50.09 -1.98
N PHE A 523 -37.14 -50.31 -2.60
CA PHE A 523 -35.92 -49.52 -2.40
C PHE A 523 -35.55 -48.89 -3.74
N THR A 524 -36.12 -47.70 -3.95
CA THR A 524 -35.95 -46.90 -5.16
C THR A 524 -34.86 -45.85 -4.98
N ALA A 525 -34.10 -45.61 -6.03
CA ALA A 525 -33.18 -44.48 -6.13
C ALA A 525 -33.86 -43.33 -6.88
N GLN A 526 -33.35 -42.12 -6.70
CA GLN A 526 -33.70 -40.92 -7.46
C GLN A 526 -32.46 -40.50 -8.26
N ASP A 527 -32.68 -40.10 -9.51
CA ASP A 527 -31.63 -39.49 -10.34
C ASP A 527 -31.66 -37.96 -10.11
N PRO A 528 -30.51 -37.30 -9.87
CA PRO A 528 -30.43 -35.85 -9.88
C PRO A 528 -30.84 -35.28 -11.25
N ASP A 529 -30.35 -35.89 -12.33
CA ASP A 529 -30.52 -35.46 -13.72
C ASP A 529 -32.01 -35.33 -14.12
N ARG A 530 -32.53 -34.10 -14.09
CA ARG A 530 -33.96 -33.83 -14.40
C ARG A 530 -34.20 -33.49 -15.85
N PHE A 531 -33.16 -33.03 -16.55
CA PHE A 531 -33.24 -32.60 -17.93
C PHE A 531 -32.75 -33.65 -18.94
N MET A 532 -31.98 -34.64 -18.48
CA MET A 532 -31.71 -35.86 -19.23
C MET A 532 -32.85 -36.89 -19.07
N GLN A 533 -32.95 -37.84 -20.00
CA GLN A 533 -33.95 -38.92 -19.97
C GLN A 533 -33.28 -40.28 -19.72
N GLN A 534 -32.81 -40.52 -18.50
CA GLN A 534 -32.29 -41.83 -18.08
C GLN A 534 -33.40 -42.78 -17.61
N THR A 535 -33.01 -44.06 -17.52
CA THR A 535 -33.76 -45.10 -16.82
C THR A 535 -32.87 -45.78 -15.80
N ILE A 536 -33.31 -45.80 -14.53
CA ILE A 536 -32.58 -46.46 -13.44
C ILE A 536 -32.81 -47.97 -13.50
N ARG A 537 -31.72 -48.74 -13.41
CA ARG A 537 -31.73 -50.20 -13.22
C ARG A 537 -31.17 -50.57 -11.86
N TYR A 538 -31.85 -51.47 -11.17
CA TYR A 538 -31.45 -51.97 -9.85
C TYR A 538 -30.72 -53.32 -9.95
N SER A 539 -29.73 -53.53 -9.09
CA SER A 539 -29.02 -54.81 -8.94
C SER A 539 -28.55 -55.05 -7.52
N LYS A 540 -28.30 -56.31 -7.16
CA LYS A 540 -27.78 -56.72 -5.85
C LYS A 540 -26.26 -56.69 -5.87
N LEU A 541 -25.64 -55.96 -4.94
CA LEU A 541 -24.18 -55.82 -4.85
C LEU A 541 -23.59 -56.79 -3.82
N ALA A 542 -24.09 -56.77 -2.58
CA ALA A 542 -23.65 -57.67 -1.52
C ALA A 542 -24.81 -58.06 -0.60
N ASP A 543 -24.92 -59.36 -0.31
CA ASP A 543 -26.00 -59.97 0.46
C ASP A 543 -25.45 -61.29 1.05
N PRO A 544 -24.81 -61.25 2.23
CA PRO A 544 -23.93 -62.33 2.72
C PRO A 544 -24.58 -63.73 2.78
N ALA A 545 -25.84 -63.79 3.20
CA ALA A 545 -26.62 -65.03 3.31
C ALA A 545 -27.48 -65.33 2.07
N ASN A 546 -27.44 -64.47 1.04
CA ASN A 546 -28.25 -64.56 -0.18
C ASN A 546 -29.77 -64.61 0.02
N TRP A 547 -30.28 -64.00 1.10
CA TRP A 547 -31.70 -64.00 1.42
C TRP A 547 -32.56 -63.08 0.54
N LEU A 548 -31.96 -62.14 -0.19
CA LEU A 548 -32.67 -61.05 -0.85
C LEU A 548 -32.54 -61.07 -2.38
N LYS A 549 -33.63 -60.68 -3.04
CA LYS A 549 -33.72 -60.39 -4.48
C LYS A 549 -34.28 -58.99 -4.67
N ILE A 550 -33.75 -58.24 -5.64
CA ILE A 550 -34.32 -56.97 -6.08
C ILE A 550 -34.82 -57.09 -7.52
N ASP A 551 -35.97 -56.49 -7.81
CA ASP A 551 -36.50 -56.32 -9.16
C ASP A 551 -35.70 -55.21 -9.90
N PRO A 552 -35.04 -55.52 -11.04
CA PRO A 552 -34.22 -54.54 -11.77
C PRO A 552 -34.96 -53.31 -12.28
N ASN A 553 -36.28 -53.38 -12.42
CA ASN A 553 -37.11 -52.33 -13.00
C ASN A 553 -37.95 -51.59 -11.96
N THR A 554 -38.40 -52.26 -10.90
CA THR A 554 -39.29 -51.65 -9.88
C THR A 554 -38.61 -51.34 -8.55
N GLY A 555 -37.38 -51.80 -8.32
CA GLY A 555 -36.68 -51.65 -7.04
C GLY A 555 -37.37 -52.41 -5.88
N ARG A 556 -38.32 -53.31 -6.17
CA ARG A 556 -39.01 -54.12 -5.16
C ARG A 556 -38.08 -55.21 -4.65
N ILE A 557 -37.97 -55.34 -3.33
CA ILE A 557 -37.16 -56.36 -2.66
C ILE A 557 -38.06 -57.50 -2.16
N THR A 558 -37.69 -58.74 -2.48
CA THR A 558 -38.37 -59.97 -2.04
C THR A 558 -37.42 -60.95 -1.38
N THR A 559 -37.94 -61.82 -0.52
CA THR A 559 -37.16 -62.92 0.08
C THR A 559 -36.90 -64.04 -0.93
N ILE A 560 -35.73 -64.67 -0.84
CA ILE A 560 -35.36 -65.92 -1.52
C ILE A 560 -35.37 -67.10 -0.53
N ALA A 561 -34.99 -66.83 0.72
CA ALA A 561 -34.95 -67.78 1.82
C ALA A 561 -35.63 -67.17 3.05
N ILE A 562 -35.82 -68.01 4.09
CA ILE A 562 -36.29 -67.57 5.40
C ILE A 562 -35.22 -66.68 6.04
N LEU A 563 -35.61 -65.55 6.63
CA LEU A 563 -34.71 -64.74 7.46
C LEU A 563 -34.67 -65.36 8.87
N ASP A 564 -33.47 -65.48 9.41
CA ASP A 564 -33.15 -66.12 10.70
C ASP A 564 -32.16 -65.18 11.44
N ARG A 565 -32.44 -64.83 12.70
CA ARG A 565 -31.69 -63.81 13.46
C ARG A 565 -30.47 -64.41 14.17
N GLU A 566 -30.46 -65.72 14.41
CA GLU A 566 -29.38 -66.48 15.06
C GLU A 566 -28.22 -66.72 14.09
N SER A 567 -28.51 -66.60 12.79
CA SER A 567 -27.56 -66.74 11.70
C SER A 567 -26.29 -65.91 11.92
N PRO A 568 -25.08 -66.46 11.69
CA PRO A 568 -23.81 -65.77 11.91
C PRO A 568 -23.59 -64.55 10.99
N TYR A 569 -24.47 -64.35 10.00
CA TYR A 569 -24.48 -63.18 9.12
C TYR A 569 -25.23 -61.96 9.72
N VAL A 570 -26.07 -62.18 10.73
CA VAL A 570 -26.78 -61.14 11.47
C VAL A 570 -25.91 -60.71 12.64
N LYS A 571 -25.79 -59.39 12.88
CA LYS A 571 -25.01 -58.84 13.98
C LYS A 571 -25.82 -57.78 14.71
N ASN A 572 -25.96 -57.92 16.03
CA ASN A 572 -26.80 -57.02 16.85
C ASN A 572 -28.23 -56.88 16.30
N SER A 573 -28.84 -58.02 15.91
CA SER A 573 -30.15 -58.11 15.25
C SER A 573 -30.27 -57.35 13.91
N LEU A 574 -29.16 -56.93 13.32
CA LEU A 574 -29.10 -56.23 12.02
C LEU A 574 -28.49 -57.11 10.94
N TYR A 575 -29.24 -57.27 9.85
CA TYR A 575 -28.76 -57.84 8.59
C TYR A 575 -28.55 -56.72 7.57
N ASN A 576 -27.33 -56.59 7.06
CA ASN A 576 -26.94 -55.53 6.14
C ASN A 576 -26.79 -56.09 4.72
N ALA A 577 -27.50 -55.49 3.76
CA ALA A 577 -27.38 -55.78 2.34
C ALA A 577 -27.19 -54.50 1.53
N THR A 578 -26.40 -54.55 0.46
CA THR A 578 -26.16 -53.39 -0.41
C THR A 578 -26.66 -53.64 -1.82
N PHE A 579 -27.32 -52.62 -2.38
CA PHE A 579 -27.90 -52.61 -3.71
C PHE A 579 -27.28 -51.48 -4.53
N LEU A 580 -27.17 -51.69 -5.83
CA LEU A 580 -26.64 -50.74 -6.79
C LEU A 580 -27.79 -50.26 -7.68
N ALA A 581 -27.94 -48.94 -7.82
CA ALA A 581 -28.73 -48.31 -8.87
C ALA A 581 -27.75 -47.80 -9.93
N SER A 582 -27.95 -48.18 -11.19
CA SER A 582 -27.20 -47.67 -12.34
C SER A 582 -28.15 -46.94 -13.28
N ASP A 583 -27.77 -45.76 -13.74
CA ASP A 583 -28.51 -45.04 -14.77
C ASP A 583 -28.32 -45.68 -16.17
N SER A 584 -28.85 -45.00 -17.19
CA SER A 584 -28.64 -45.34 -18.61
C SER A 584 -27.94 -44.23 -19.39
N GLY A 585 -27.11 -43.45 -18.69
CA GLY A 585 -26.37 -42.31 -19.20
C GLY A 585 -25.10 -42.65 -19.95
N ILE A 586 -24.40 -41.61 -20.40
CA ILE A 586 -23.11 -41.72 -21.11
C ILE A 586 -22.16 -40.62 -20.57
N PRO A 587 -21.11 -40.97 -19.80
CA PRO A 587 -20.83 -42.30 -19.25
C PRO A 587 -21.92 -42.72 -18.24
N PRO A 588 -22.18 -44.03 -18.07
CA PRO A 588 -23.14 -44.50 -17.08
C PRO A 588 -22.57 -44.33 -15.67
N ALA A 589 -23.35 -43.78 -14.75
CA ALA A 589 -23.02 -43.68 -13.35
C ALA A 589 -23.89 -44.62 -12.49
N SER A 590 -23.50 -44.78 -11.21
CA SER A 590 -24.19 -45.71 -10.32
C SER A 590 -23.97 -45.37 -8.85
N GLY A 591 -25.05 -45.28 -8.08
CA GLY A 591 -25.02 -45.10 -6.63
C GLY A 591 -25.28 -46.41 -5.87
N THR A 592 -24.69 -46.52 -4.67
CA THR A 592 -24.85 -47.69 -3.78
C THR A 592 -25.73 -47.33 -2.58
N GLY A 593 -26.81 -48.09 -2.40
CA GLY A 593 -27.73 -47.98 -1.27
C GLY A 593 -27.55 -49.14 -0.29
N THR A 594 -27.53 -48.86 1.01
CA THR A 594 -27.50 -49.87 2.06
C THR A 594 -28.90 -50.07 2.64
N LEU A 595 -29.40 -51.30 2.60
CA LEU A 595 -30.58 -51.74 3.34
C LEU A 595 -30.13 -52.37 4.65
N GLN A 596 -30.66 -51.87 5.77
CA GLN A 596 -30.50 -52.44 7.09
C GLN A 596 -31.83 -53.08 7.50
N ILE A 597 -31.81 -54.39 7.72
CA ILE A 597 -32.97 -55.13 8.20
C ILE A 597 -32.75 -55.41 9.68
N PHE A 598 -33.54 -54.78 10.53
CA PHE A 598 -33.61 -55.09 11.96
C PHE A 598 -34.61 -56.24 12.14
N LEU A 599 -34.09 -57.42 12.46
CA LEU A 599 -34.86 -58.63 12.72
C LEU A 599 -35.35 -58.63 14.17
N LEU A 600 -36.67 -58.71 14.32
CA LEU A 600 -37.35 -58.90 15.59
C LEU A 600 -37.34 -60.38 15.93
N ASP A 601 -36.79 -60.65 17.10
CA ASP A 601 -36.67 -61.95 17.75
C ASP A 601 -38.04 -62.62 17.97
N ILE A 602 -38.21 -63.83 17.45
CA ILE A 602 -39.34 -64.72 17.77
C ILE A 602 -38.83 -65.87 18.65
N ASN A 603 -39.71 -66.48 19.44
CA ASN A 603 -39.37 -67.68 20.21
C ASN A 603 -39.43 -68.90 19.27
N ASP A 604 -38.33 -69.24 18.57
CA ASP A 604 -38.25 -70.43 17.72
C ASP A 604 -37.09 -71.38 18.03
N ASN A 605 -36.16 -70.98 18.90
CA ASN A 605 -35.20 -71.88 19.52
C ASN A 605 -35.77 -72.43 20.84
N ALA A 606 -35.25 -73.59 21.26
CA ALA A 606 -35.71 -74.24 22.48
C ALA A 606 -34.52 -74.53 23.40
N PRO A 607 -34.62 -74.22 24.71
CA PRO A 607 -33.45 -74.15 25.58
C PRO A 607 -32.77 -75.51 25.79
N VAL A 608 -31.44 -75.49 25.81
CA VAL A 608 -30.58 -76.69 25.96
C VAL A 608 -29.71 -76.55 27.20
N VAL A 609 -29.57 -77.61 28.02
CA VAL A 609 -28.71 -77.57 29.21
C VAL A 609 -27.26 -77.21 28.87
N PHE A 610 -26.67 -76.36 29.70
CA PHE A 610 -25.25 -76.06 29.67
C PHE A 610 -24.65 -76.09 31.09
N PRO A 611 -23.44 -76.65 31.27
CA PRO A 611 -22.71 -77.49 30.31
C PRO A 611 -23.45 -78.81 29.99
N GLN A 612 -23.24 -79.36 28.78
CA GLN A 612 -23.88 -80.62 28.35
C GLN A 612 -23.25 -81.87 28.98
N GLU A 613 -21.94 -81.83 29.24
CA GLU A 613 -21.23 -82.85 30.00
C GLU A 613 -20.62 -82.22 31.27
N THR A 614 -20.69 -82.95 32.38
CA THR A 614 -20.07 -82.60 33.67
C THR A 614 -19.45 -83.84 34.29
N GLU A 615 -18.51 -83.63 35.21
CA GLU A 615 -17.80 -84.70 35.90
C GLU A 615 -17.97 -84.48 37.40
N ILE A 616 -18.28 -85.53 38.15
CA ILE A 616 -18.57 -85.46 39.59
C ILE A 616 -17.97 -86.64 40.34
N CYS A 617 -17.58 -86.38 41.57
CA CYS A 617 -17.04 -87.36 42.49
C CYS A 617 -18.10 -88.36 42.97
N GLU A 618 -17.74 -89.62 43.24
CA GLU A 618 -18.61 -90.64 43.87
C GLU A 618 -19.26 -90.13 45.19
N LYS A 619 -18.56 -89.23 45.90
CA LYS A 619 -19.05 -88.47 47.06
C LYS A 619 -18.76 -86.98 46.86
N PRO A 620 -19.72 -86.19 46.35
CA PRO A 620 -19.45 -84.80 46.02
C PRO A 620 -19.55 -83.86 47.23
N GLU A 621 -18.48 -83.13 47.51
CA GLU A 621 -18.45 -82.00 48.44
C GLU A 621 -17.94 -80.75 47.70
N PRO A 622 -18.81 -79.81 47.26
CA PRO A 622 -20.25 -79.73 47.49
C PRO A 622 -21.10 -80.69 46.63
N ASN A 623 -22.25 -81.08 47.17
CA ASN A 623 -23.13 -82.15 46.66
C ASN A 623 -24.00 -81.75 45.44
N ALA A 624 -23.51 -80.82 44.61
CA ALA A 624 -24.35 -80.01 43.75
C ALA A 624 -23.65 -79.43 42.50
N ILE A 625 -24.24 -79.67 41.32
CA ILE A 625 -23.81 -79.18 40.01
C ILE A 625 -24.62 -77.95 39.64
N ASN A 626 -23.96 -76.84 39.32
CA ASN A 626 -24.64 -75.66 38.77
C ASN A 626 -24.82 -75.84 37.26
N ILE A 627 -26.05 -75.64 36.78
CA ILE A 627 -26.40 -75.67 35.36
C ILE A 627 -27.15 -74.39 34.96
N THR A 628 -27.01 -74.03 33.70
CA THR A 628 -27.79 -73.01 33.01
C THR A 628 -28.48 -73.64 31.81
N ALA A 629 -29.22 -72.83 31.05
CA ALA A 629 -29.56 -73.16 29.67
C ALA A 629 -28.78 -72.26 28.71
N LEU A 630 -28.55 -72.76 27.51
CA LEU A 630 -28.24 -71.98 26.32
C LEU A 630 -29.51 -71.94 25.46
N ASP A 631 -29.80 -70.75 24.96
CA ASP A 631 -30.86 -70.50 24.01
C ASP A 631 -30.31 -69.65 22.86
N GLY A 632 -30.90 -69.75 21.68
CA GLY A 632 -30.56 -68.91 20.53
C GLY A 632 -31.20 -67.52 20.62
N ASP A 633 -32.33 -67.45 21.31
CA ASP A 633 -33.23 -66.30 21.30
C ASP A 633 -32.76 -65.19 22.25
N LEU A 634 -33.26 -63.98 22.06
CA LEU A 634 -32.97 -62.84 22.94
C LEU A 634 -33.98 -62.76 24.08
N ASN A 635 -33.60 -62.11 25.19
CA ASN A 635 -34.57 -61.82 26.25
C ASN A 635 -35.64 -60.84 25.70
N PRO A 636 -36.94 -61.14 25.84
CA PRO A 636 -37.54 -62.03 26.85
C PRO A 636 -37.85 -63.47 26.39
N ASN A 637 -37.55 -63.85 25.15
CA ASN A 637 -37.87 -65.18 24.64
C ASN A 637 -37.03 -66.28 25.31
N ALA A 638 -35.74 -66.02 25.54
CA ALA A 638 -34.86 -66.93 26.29
C ALA A 638 -35.11 -66.96 27.81
N GLY A 639 -34.30 -66.23 28.60
CA GLY A 639 -34.36 -66.27 30.07
C GLY A 639 -35.46 -65.37 30.66
N PRO A 640 -36.05 -65.70 31.83
CA PRO A 640 -35.60 -66.73 32.77
C PRO A 640 -36.18 -68.14 32.57
N PHE A 641 -35.32 -69.15 32.61
CA PHE A 641 -35.69 -70.55 32.35
C PHE A 641 -36.37 -71.24 33.54
N ALA A 642 -37.29 -72.17 33.25
CA ALA A 642 -37.85 -73.11 34.20
C ALA A 642 -37.25 -74.51 34.00
N PHE A 643 -36.58 -75.04 35.02
CA PHE A 643 -35.91 -76.34 34.97
C PHE A 643 -36.67 -77.38 35.80
N GLU A 644 -37.02 -78.51 35.18
CA GLU A 644 -37.60 -79.68 35.84
C GLU A 644 -36.84 -80.97 35.49
N LEU A 645 -36.72 -81.89 36.44
CA LEU A 645 -36.28 -83.26 36.12
C LEU A 645 -37.41 -83.99 35.36
N ALA A 646 -37.12 -84.68 34.27
CA ALA A 646 -38.15 -85.39 33.51
C ALA A 646 -38.86 -86.47 34.35
N HIS A 647 -40.12 -86.76 34.00
CA HIS A 647 -40.95 -87.74 34.70
C HIS A 647 -40.55 -89.20 34.41
N ARG A 648 -39.67 -89.44 33.42
CA ARG A 648 -39.16 -90.76 33.02
C ARG A 648 -37.66 -90.65 32.67
N PRO A 649 -36.80 -91.60 33.08
CA PRO A 649 -37.09 -92.73 33.95
C PRO A 649 -37.32 -92.30 35.42
N ALA A 650 -38.09 -93.10 36.17
CA ALA A 650 -38.58 -92.73 37.51
C ALA A 650 -37.46 -92.57 38.56
N ASP A 651 -36.31 -93.20 38.32
CA ASP A 651 -35.15 -93.20 39.22
C ASP A 651 -34.44 -91.83 39.26
N VAL A 652 -34.61 -91.00 38.22
CA VAL A 652 -34.02 -89.66 38.15
C VAL A 652 -34.53 -88.77 39.29
N ARG A 653 -35.85 -88.67 39.48
CA ARG A 653 -36.45 -87.89 40.59
C ARG A 653 -36.25 -88.51 41.98
N ARG A 654 -35.79 -89.76 42.06
CA ARG A 654 -35.39 -90.44 43.31
C ARG A 654 -33.96 -90.09 43.70
N ASN A 655 -33.04 -90.19 42.75
CA ASN A 655 -31.61 -90.03 42.98
C ASN A 655 -31.20 -88.55 43.00
N TRP A 656 -31.89 -87.70 42.23
CA TRP A 656 -31.53 -86.30 42.03
C TRP A 656 -32.64 -85.33 42.48
N THR A 657 -32.23 -84.10 42.75
CA THR A 657 -33.07 -82.91 42.95
C THR A 657 -32.57 -81.78 42.08
N ILE A 658 -33.50 -80.96 41.61
CA ILE A 658 -33.16 -79.68 41.00
C ILE A 658 -33.73 -78.57 41.87
N THR A 659 -32.87 -77.62 42.25
CA THR A 659 -33.22 -76.46 43.07
C THR A 659 -32.90 -75.20 42.27
N ARG A 660 -33.88 -74.31 42.10
CA ARG A 660 -33.69 -73.04 41.39
C ARG A 660 -32.81 -72.12 42.22
N VAL A 661 -31.71 -71.64 41.64
CA VAL A 661 -30.79 -70.68 42.29
C VAL A 661 -31.18 -69.26 41.93
N SER A 662 -31.51 -69.00 40.66
CA SER A 662 -31.96 -67.69 40.16
C SER A 662 -32.90 -67.85 38.96
N GLY A 663 -33.12 -66.78 38.19
CA GLY A 663 -33.87 -66.85 36.93
C GLY A 663 -33.31 -67.90 35.98
N ASP A 664 -32.01 -67.84 35.72
CA ASP A 664 -31.34 -68.57 34.64
C ASP A 664 -30.48 -69.75 35.12
N TYR A 665 -30.24 -69.85 36.43
CA TYR A 665 -29.38 -70.85 37.05
C TYR A 665 -30.19 -71.80 37.92
N ALA A 666 -29.98 -73.09 37.70
CA ALA A 666 -30.47 -74.16 38.55
C ALA A 666 -29.30 -75.00 39.08
N GLN A 667 -29.54 -75.67 40.19
CA GLN A 667 -28.55 -76.51 40.85
C GLN A 667 -29.10 -77.93 40.97
N VAL A 668 -28.43 -78.87 40.29
CA VAL A 668 -28.74 -80.29 40.33
C VAL A 668 -27.95 -80.91 41.48
N SER A 669 -28.65 -81.29 42.54
CA SER A 669 -28.09 -81.88 43.75
C SER A 669 -28.41 -83.36 43.84
N LEU A 670 -27.51 -84.12 44.44
CA LEU A 670 -27.67 -85.55 44.63
C LEU A 670 -28.36 -85.85 45.98
N LYS A 671 -29.47 -86.59 45.96
CA LYS A 671 -30.21 -87.01 47.17
C LYS A 671 -29.58 -88.22 47.86
N ILE A 672 -28.95 -89.10 47.10
CA ILE A 672 -28.30 -90.32 47.60
C ILE A 672 -26.81 -90.00 47.80
N GLY A 673 -26.29 -90.10 49.02
CA GLY A 673 -24.91 -89.65 49.35
C GLY A 673 -23.75 -90.45 48.73
N PHE A 674 -24.02 -91.24 47.69
CA PHE A 674 -23.06 -92.05 46.95
C PHE A 674 -23.64 -92.41 45.56
N LEU A 675 -22.83 -92.28 44.51
CA LEU A 675 -23.06 -92.90 43.20
C LEU A 675 -21.90 -93.84 42.86
N GLU A 676 -22.16 -94.89 42.08
CA GLU A 676 -21.11 -95.75 41.52
C GLU A 676 -20.41 -95.04 40.34
N SER A 677 -19.12 -95.33 40.12
CA SER A 677 -18.39 -94.83 38.95
C SER A 677 -19.06 -95.25 37.63
N GLY A 678 -19.39 -94.30 36.76
CA GLY A 678 -20.14 -94.57 35.53
C GLY A 678 -20.67 -93.31 34.84
N ILE A 679 -21.32 -93.48 33.69
CA ILE A 679 -21.92 -92.37 32.93
C ILE A 679 -23.43 -92.36 33.16
N TYR A 680 -23.96 -91.23 33.62
CA TYR A 680 -25.37 -91.03 33.94
C TYR A 680 -25.93 -89.88 33.09
N ASP A 681 -26.78 -90.20 32.12
CA ASP A 681 -27.49 -89.19 31.32
C ASP A 681 -28.79 -88.79 32.06
N ILE A 682 -28.86 -87.57 32.60
CA ILE A 682 -30.04 -87.03 33.29
C ILE A 682 -30.92 -86.25 32.30
N PRO A 683 -32.16 -86.68 32.02
CA PRO A 683 -33.11 -85.90 31.24
C PRO A 683 -33.65 -84.73 32.08
N ILE A 684 -33.31 -83.51 31.67
CA ILE A 684 -33.75 -82.24 32.23
C ILE A 684 -34.68 -81.57 31.21
N LEU A 685 -35.92 -81.37 31.63
CA LEU A 685 -36.92 -80.58 30.91
C LEU A 685 -36.61 -79.10 31.20
N ILE A 686 -36.39 -78.32 30.15
CA ILE A 686 -36.17 -76.87 30.25
C ILE A 686 -37.23 -76.18 29.41
N THR A 687 -37.87 -75.18 30.00
CA THR A 687 -38.88 -74.31 29.39
C THR A 687 -38.38 -72.88 29.46
N ASP A 688 -38.47 -72.13 28.36
CA ASP A 688 -38.09 -70.72 28.28
C ASP A 688 -39.20 -69.78 28.80
N SER A 689 -39.01 -68.47 28.63
CA SER A 689 -39.95 -67.41 29.03
C SER A 689 -40.71 -66.76 27.87
N GLY A 690 -40.59 -67.29 26.65
CA GLY A 690 -41.15 -66.69 25.45
C GLY A 690 -42.66 -66.67 25.37
N ASN A 691 -43.16 -65.78 24.51
CA ASN A 691 -44.59 -65.69 24.22
C ASN A 691 -45.01 -66.86 23.31
N LEU A 692 -45.62 -67.89 23.90
CA LEU A 692 -45.62 -69.29 23.46
C LEU A 692 -44.29 -69.96 23.83
N PRO A 693 -44.13 -70.40 25.10
CA PRO A 693 -42.85 -70.93 25.56
C PRO A 693 -42.56 -72.28 24.91
N MET A 694 -41.34 -72.46 24.40
CA MET A 694 -40.86 -73.74 23.93
C MET A 694 -40.38 -74.57 25.12
N THR A 695 -40.25 -75.88 24.92
CA THR A 695 -39.83 -76.79 25.98
C THR A 695 -39.10 -77.97 25.37
N ASN A 696 -37.87 -78.19 25.81
CA ASN A 696 -37.01 -79.25 25.32
C ASN A 696 -36.59 -80.20 26.46
N THR A 697 -36.41 -81.48 26.15
CA THR A 697 -35.80 -82.44 27.09
C THR A 697 -34.35 -82.62 26.69
N SER A 698 -33.47 -81.87 27.36
CA SER A 698 -32.03 -81.97 27.17
C SER A 698 -31.42 -82.96 28.15
N TYR A 699 -30.28 -83.56 27.79
CA TYR A 699 -29.61 -84.57 28.63
C TYR A 699 -28.33 -83.98 29.21
N LEU A 700 -28.27 -83.83 30.53
CA LEU A 700 -27.04 -83.55 31.25
C LEU A 700 -26.29 -84.85 31.45
N ARG A 701 -25.17 -85.03 30.76
CA ARG A 701 -24.30 -86.19 30.99
C ARG A 701 -23.40 -85.94 32.18
N ILE A 702 -23.47 -86.83 33.16
CA ILE A 702 -22.61 -86.81 34.34
C ILE A 702 -21.68 -88.02 34.26
N LYS A 703 -20.37 -87.79 34.23
CA LYS A 703 -19.36 -88.84 34.44
C LYS A 703 -19.01 -88.88 35.91
N VAL A 704 -19.21 -90.03 36.55
CA VAL A 704 -18.86 -90.26 37.95
C VAL A 704 -17.54 -90.99 38.02
N CYS A 705 -16.56 -90.39 38.70
CA CYS A 705 -15.22 -90.94 38.85
C CYS A 705 -14.84 -91.04 40.33
N GLN A 706 -13.81 -91.85 40.61
CA GLN A 706 -13.25 -91.96 41.96
C GLN A 706 -12.53 -90.66 42.35
N CYS A 707 -12.69 -90.28 43.61
CA CYS A 707 -12.15 -89.05 44.20
C CYS A 707 -10.70 -89.21 44.64
N ASP A 708 -9.85 -88.24 44.30
CA ASP A 708 -8.56 -88.06 44.98
C ASP A 708 -8.74 -87.32 46.33
N PHE A 709 -7.66 -87.22 47.10
CA PHE A 709 -7.60 -86.59 48.43
C PHE A 709 -8.04 -85.11 48.47
N ASN A 710 -8.11 -84.45 47.31
CA ASN A 710 -8.58 -83.07 47.15
C ASN A 710 -10.05 -82.94 46.66
N GLY A 711 -10.73 -84.05 46.35
CA GLY A 711 -12.13 -84.05 45.87
C GLY A 711 -12.31 -83.94 44.35
N ASP A 712 -11.22 -83.98 43.58
CA ASP A 712 -11.25 -84.01 42.10
C ASP A 712 -11.36 -85.44 41.55
N CYS A 713 -11.97 -85.58 40.37
CA CYS A 713 -12.10 -86.84 39.65
C CYS A 713 -10.78 -87.31 39.04
N THR A 714 -10.32 -88.52 39.39
CA THR A 714 -9.17 -89.15 38.71
C THR A 714 -9.63 -90.28 37.77
N ASP A 715 -9.63 -90.01 36.47
CA ASP A 715 -9.97 -91.01 35.44
C ASP A 715 -8.82 -92.02 35.27
N GLN A 716 -8.98 -93.22 35.85
CA GLN A 716 -7.98 -94.29 35.74
C GLN A 716 -8.31 -95.31 34.64
N GLN A 717 -8.66 -94.85 33.43
CA GLN A 717 -8.45 -95.68 32.24
C GLN A 717 -8.20 -94.88 30.96
N HIS A 718 -7.13 -95.27 30.26
CA HIS A 718 -6.69 -94.75 28.97
C HIS A 718 -5.97 -93.39 28.90
N ILE A 719 -5.04 -93.13 29.84
CA ILE A 719 -3.66 -92.97 29.37
C ILE A 719 -3.13 -94.35 28.96
N MET A 720 -3.64 -94.85 27.83
CA MET A 720 -2.72 -95.53 26.95
C MET A 720 -1.87 -94.40 26.40
N ALA A 721 -0.66 -94.31 26.94
CA ALA A 721 0.45 -93.89 26.13
C ALA A 721 0.39 -94.74 24.86
N ALA A 722 -0.22 -94.18 23.81
CA ALA A 722 0.11 -94.54 22.46
C ALA A 722 1.59 -94.23 22.35
N GLY A 723 2.40 -95.22 22.70
CA GLY A 723 3.82 -95.28 22.41
C GLY A 723 3.90 -95.23 20.90
N LEU A 724 3.89 -94.00 20.40
CA LEU A 724 3.81 -93.68 19.00
C LEU A 724 5.03 -94.38 18.40
N GLY A 725 4.78 -95.47 17.67
CA GLY A 725 5.86 -96.31 17.17
C GLY A 725 6.87 -95.43 16.44
N THR A 726 8.16 -95.75 16.48
CA THR A 726 9.20 -94.83 15.98
C THR A 726 8.93 -94.32 14.56
N GLY A 727 8.26 -95.10 13.70
CA GLY A 727 7.77 -94.67 12.39
C GLY A 727 6.73 -93.53 12.39
N ALA A 728 5.88 -93.41 13.41
CA ALA A 728 4.91 -92.32 13.58
C ALA A 728 5.54 -91.07 14.22
N ILE A 729 6.55 -91.22 15.09
CA ILE A 729 7.38 -90.08 15.52
C ILE A 729 8.16 -89.53 14.32
N ILE A 730 8.72 -90.43 13.49
CA ILE A 730 9.36 -90.07 12.22
C ILE A 730 8.37 -89.43 11.25
N SER A 731 7.12 -89.89 11.12
CA SER A 731 6.14 -89.28 10.22
C SER A 731 5.68 -87.89 10.70
N ILE A 732 5.52 -87.68 12.00
CA ILE A 732 5.24 -86.34 12.56
C ILE A 732 6.44 -85.41 12.38
N LEU A 733 7.66 -85.87 12.60
CA LEU A 733 8.88 -85.10 12.29
C LEU A 733 8.98 -84.77 10.79
N LEU A 734 8.67 -85.72 9.89
CA LEU A 734 8.63 -85.48 8.45
C LEU A 734 7.53 -84.48 8.07
N CYS A 735 6.34 -84.58 8.65
CA CYS A 735 5.27 -83.60 8.45
C CYS A 735 5.68 -82.21 8.94
N ILE A 736 6.26 -82.07 10.13
CA ILE A 736 6.73 -80.80 10.67
C ILE A 736 7.86 -80.20 9.79
N ILE A 737 8.80 -81.04 9.32
CA ILE A 737 9.86 -80.62 8.39
C ILE A 737 9.27 -80.19 7.03
N ILE A 738 8.28 -80.91 6.49
CA ILE A 738 7.59 -80.54 5.25
C ILE A 738 6.79 -79.24 5.43
N LEU A 739 6.15 -79.03 6.59
CA LEU A 739 5.42 -77.81 6.91
C LEU A 739 6.37 -76.61 7.05
N LEU A 740 7.52 -76.79 7.70
CA LEU A 740 8.59 -75.78 7.78
C LEU A 740 9.18 -75.46 6.40
N ILE A 741 9.37 -76.47 5.53
CA ILE A 741 9.81 -76.27 4.14
C ILE A 741 8.73 -75.53 3.33
N LEU A 742 7.44 -75.83 3.53
CA LEU A 742 6.34 -75.12 2.88
C LEU A 742 6.23 -73.66 3.36
N VAL A 743 6.42 -73.40 4.66
CA VAL A 743 6.47 -72.04 5.21
C VAL A 743 7.69 -71.27 4.67
N LEU A 744 8.87 -71.90 4.61
CA LEU A 744 10.05 -71.31 3.97
C LEU A 744 9.84 -71.06 2.48
N MET A 745 9.22 -71.99 1.75
CA MET A 745 8.85 -71.82 0.34
C MET A 745 7.83 -70.69 0.17
N PHE A 746 6.87 -70.54 1.07
CA PHE A 746 5.89 -69.46 1.06
C PHE A 746 6.53 -68.09 1.35
N VAL A 747 7.44 -68.01 2.32
CA VAL A 747 8.22 -66.80 2.63
C VAL A 747 9.16 -66.44 1.46
N VAL A 748 9.83 -67.43 0.85
CA VAL A 748 10.65 -67.23 -0.36
C VAL A 748 9.78 -66.83 -1.57
N TRP A 749 8.58 -67.38 -1.69
CA TRP A 749 7.63 -67.03 -2.76
C TRP A 749 7.07 -65.61 -2.58
N MET A 750 6.70 -65.19 -1.37
CA MET A 750 6.38 -63.80 -1.07
C MET A 750 7.56 -62.88 -1.39
N LYS A 751 8.76 -63.17 -0.88
CA LYS A 751 9.97 -62.36 -1.10
C LYS A 751 10.41 -62.33 -2.57
N ARG A 752 10.05 -63.34 -3.37
CA ARG A 752 10.20 -63.36 -4.83
C ARG A 752 9.12 -62.53 -5.52
N ARG A 753 7.87 -62.59 -5.05
CA ARG A 753 6.74 -61.80 -5.57
C ARG A 753 6.92 -60.30 -5.31
N ASP A 754 7.58 -59.92 -4.22
CA ASP A 754 7.97 -58.53 -3.95
C ASP A 754 9.07 -58.05 -4.92
N LYS A 755 10.06 -58.90 -5.24
CA LYS A 755 11.05 -58.59 -6.29
C LYS A 755 10.43 -58.47 -7.68
N GLU A 756 9.39 -59.25 -7.99
CA GLU A 756 8.68 -59.15 -9.27
C GLU A 756 7.82 -57.86 -9.38
N ARG A 757 7.48 -57.20 -8.25
CA ARG A 757 6.84 -55.86 -8.27
C ARG A 757 7.81 -54.71 -8.54
N GLN A 758 9.11 -54.87 -8.29
CA GLN A 758 10.12 -53.81 -8.47
C GLN A 758 10.73 -53.74 -9.89
N ALA A 759 10.28 -54.59 -10.83
CA ALA A 759 10.86 -54.72 -12.17
C ALA A 759 9.91 -54.29 -13.31
N LYS A 760 9.09 -53.26 -13.09
CA LYS A 760 8.45 -52.49 -14.18
C LYS A 760 8.56 -50.99 -13.91
N GLN A 761 9.62 -50.41 -14.46
CA GLN A 761 9.93 -49.00 -14.41
C GLN A 761 9.20 -48.29 -15.56
N LEU A 762 8.38 -47.28 -15.25
CA LEU A 762 7.93 -46.27 -16.22
C LEU A 762 8.30 -44.88 -15.68
N LEU A 763 8.98 -44.16 -16.57
CA LEU A 763 9.56 -42.83 -16.55
C LEU A 763 9.00 -41.78 -15.55
N ILE A 764 9.92 -41.08 -14.87
CA ILE A 764 10.16 -39.60 -14.83
C ILE A 764 8.90 -38.71 -14.65
N ASP A 765 8.80 -37.74 -13.72
CA ASP A 765 9.74 -37.10 -12.76
C ASP A 765 8.95 -36.64 -11.50
N PRO A 766 9.58 -36.39 -10.32
CA PRO A 766 8.87 -35.92 -9.13
C PRO A 766 9.20 -34.46 -8.76
N GLU A 767 8.43 -33.51 -9.29
CA GLU A 767 8.06 -32.31 -8.52
C GLU A 767 6.54 -32.35 -8.26
N ASP A 768 6.10 -31.73 -7.16
CA ASP A 768 4.75 -31.73 -6.59
C ASP A 768 4.15 -33.11 -6.20
N ASP A 769 4.23 -33.45 -4.90
CA ASP A 769 3.13 -33.08 -4.00
C ASP A 769 3.61 -32.98 -2.55
N VAL A 770 3.19 -31.91 -1.87
CA VAL A 770 3.52 -31.57 -0.49
C VAL A 770 2.26 -31.65 0.37
N ARG A 771 2.13 -32.70 1.20
CA ARG A 771 1.18 -32.69 2.32
C ARG A 771 1.48 -33.69 3.44
N ASP A 772 0.93 -33.33 4.59
CA ASP A 772 0.64 -34.14 5.77
C ASP A 772 1.81 -34.60 6.66
N ASN A 773 2.25 -33.66 7.51
CA ASN A 773 2.78 -33.96 8.84
C ASN A 773 1.82 -33.39 9.91
N ILE A 774 0.84 -34.20 10.33
CA ILE A 774 0.06 -33.98 11.56
C ILE A 774 0.35 -35.16 12.48
N LEU A 775 1.22 -34.96 13.47
CA LEU A 775 1.32 -35.85 14.64
C LEU A 775 0.55 -35.24 15.80
N LYS A 776 -0.36 -36.02 16.39
CA LYS A 776 -0.82 -35.82 17.77
C LYS A 776 0.06 -36.65 18.71
N TYR A 777 0.30 -36.10 19.90
CA TYR A 777 0.78 -36.83 21.07
C TYR A 777 -0.30 -36.74 22.14
N ASP A 778 -0.71 -37.90 22.67
CA ASP A 778 -1.53 -38.06 23.87
C ASP A 778 -0.76 -39.04 24.81
N GLU A 779 -0.92 -38.91 26.14
CA GLU A 779 -0.34 -39.78 27.21
C GLU A 779 1.20 -39.68 27.39
N GLU A 780 1.86 -39.68 28.56
CA GLU A 780 1.52 -39.64 30.00
C GLU A 780 2.78 -39.08 30.75
N GLY A 781 2.74 -38.33 31.88
CA GLY A 781 1.61 -37.71 32.58
C GLY A 781 1.87 -37.36 34.07
N GLY A 782 2.22 -36.10 34.39
CA GLY A 782 2.23 -35.54 35.76
C GLY A 782 3.58 -35.44 36.48
N GLY A 783 3.97 -34.22 36.87
CA GLY A 783 5.09 -33.99 37.82
C GLY A 783 5.91 -32.72 37.61
N GLU A 784 5.30 -31.53 37.63
CA GLU A 784 6.03 -30.25 37.73
C GLU A 784 5.89 -29.66 39.14
N GLU A 785 6.61 -30.27 40.08
CA GLU A 785 7.37 -29.46 41.06
C GLU A 785 8.71 -29.07 40.41
N ASP A 786 9.34 -28.00 40.89
CA ASP A 786 10.65 -27.48 40.47
C ASP A 786 10.77 -26.88 39.05
N GLN A 787 10.42 -25.60 38.89
CA GLN A 787 11.42 -24.52 38.71
C GLN A 787 10.82 -23.11 38.56
N ASP A 788 10.53 -22.47 39.71
CA ASP A 788 10.55 -21.00 39.78
C ASP A 788 12.00 -20.51 39.73
N TYR A 789 12.34 -19.67 38.75
CA TYR A 789 13.58 -18.88 38.79
C TYR A 789 13.27 -17.40 39.04
N ASP A 790 13.19 -17.07 40.32
CA ASP A 790 13.42 -15.71 40.82
C ASP A 790 14.86 -15.30 40.48
N LEU A 791 15.02 -14.13 39.85
CA LEU A 791 16.32 -13.59 39.44
C LEU A 791 16.91 -12.58 40.46
N SER A 792 16.33 -12.53 41.65
CA SER A 792 17.04 -12.06 42.85
C SER A 792 17.89 -13.21 43.42
N GLN A 793 19.22 -13.11 43.24
CA GLN A 793 20.29 -13.63 44.14
C GLN A 793 21.65 -13.45 43.47
N LEU A 794 22.21 -12.24 43.56
CA LEU A 794 23.66 -12.06 43.67
C LEU A 794 23.96 -11.60 45.10
N GLN A 795 23.76 -12.51 46.06
CA GLN A 795 24.20 -12.36 47.44
C GLN A 795 24.81 -13.66 47.96
N GLN A 796 26.05 -13.56 48.43
CA GLN A 796 26.58 -14.39 49.50
C GLN A 796 27.46 -13.50 50.40
N PRO A 797 27.65 -13.87 51.67
CA PRO A 797 27.26 -12.96 52.74
C PRO A 797 28.43 -12.54 53.65
N ASP A 798 28.13 -11.79 54.71
CA ASP A 798 28.51 -12.28 56.05
C ASP A 798 27.71 -11.63 57.21
N THR A 799 27.15 -12.52 58.04
CA THR A 799 26.94 -12.43 59.50
C THR A 799 26.10 -11.33 60.19
N ILE A 800 24.98 -11.79 60.76
CA ILE A 800 24.58 -11.73 62.20
C ILE A 800 24.10 -10.39 62.82
N GLU A 801 22.86 -10.44 63.34
CA GLU A 801 22.15 -9.50 64.24
C GLU A 801 22.69 -9.50 65.71
N PRO A 802 22.23 -8.64 66.67
CA PRO A 802 21.14 -7.64 66.61
C PRO A 802 21.47 -6.23 67.19
N ASP A 803 20.42 -5.39 67.21
CA ASP A 803 20.12 -4.27 68.14
C ASP A 803 20.62 -2.82 67.90
N ALA A 804 19.61 -1.95 67.87
CA ALA A 804 19.50 -0.63 68.51
C ALA A 804 20.21 0.65 67.97
N ILE A 805 19.35 1.60 67.54
CA ILE A 805 19.42 3.06 67.79
C ILE A 805 20.48 3.91 67.03
N LYS A 806 19.97 4.75 66.11
CA LYS A 806 20.59 5.96 65.53
C LYS A 806 20.29 7.21 66.39
N PRO A 807 20.89 8.40 66.16
CA PRO A 807 22.18 8.74 65.50
C PRO A 807 23.00 9.82 66.28
N VAL A 808 24.15 10.29 65.73
CA VAL A 808 24.56 11.73 65.55
C VAL A 808 26.07 11.88 65.28
N GLY A 809 26.43 12.70 64.27
CA GLY A 809 27.75 13.37 64.13
C GLY A 809 28.89 12.58 63.46
N ILE A 810 29.91 13.18 62.80
CA ILE A 810 30.25 14.60 62.49
C ILE A 810 31.02 14.65 61.14
N ARG A 811 30.87 15.75 60.37
CA ARG A 811 31.51 16.02 59.06
C ARG A 811 32.98 16.46 59.12
N ARG A 812 33.73 16.26 58.01
CA ARG A 812 34.61 17.23 57.27
C ARG A 812 35.47 16.49 56.22
N LEU A 813 35.91 17.06 55.09
CA LEU A 813 35.68 18.37 54.45
C LEU A 813 36.05 18.26 52.95
N ASP A 814 35.09 18.46 52.04
CA ASP A 814 35.32 18.99 50.68
C ASP A 814 33.94 19.29 50.06
N GLU A 815 33.51 20.55 50.13
CA GLU A 815 32.15 20.97 49.81
C GLU A 815 32.20 22.34 49.12
N ARG A 816 31.60 22.46 47.93
CA ARG A 816 31.36 23.73 47.22
C ARG A 816 29.87 23.86 46.90
N PRO A 817 29.35 25.10 46.74
CA PRO A 817 28.14 25.44 47.47
C PRO A 817 26.84 25.12 46.73
N LEU A 818 25.81 24.78 47.52
CA LEU A 818 24.41 24.85 47.11
C LEU A 818 24.07 26.31 46.76
N HIS A 819 23.58 26.53 45.53
CA HIS A 819 22.79 27.73 45.22
C HIS A 819 21.31 27.41 45.46
N PRO A 820 20.53 28.31 46.10
CA PRO A 820 19.10 28.10 46.27
C PRO A 820 18.38 28.23 44.92
N GLU A 821 17.53 27.26 44.60
CA GLU A 821 16.59 27.39 43.48
C GLU A 821 15.66 28.60 43.72
N PRO A 822 15.44 29.47 42.73
CA PRO A 822 14.46 30.53 42.83
C PRO A 822 13.04 29.93 42.77
N GLN A 823 12.28 30.06 43.85
CA GLN A 823 10.83 29.83 43.82
C GLN A 823 10.18 30.87 42.92
N TYR A 824 9.73 30.45 41.73
CA TYR A 824 8.85 31.28 40.90
C TYR A 824 7.47 31.39 41.56
N PRO A 825 6.90 32.61 41.69
CA PRO A 825 5.55 32.76 42.20
C PRO A 825 4.54 32.18 41.21
N ILE A 826 3.60 31.39 41.73
CA ILE A 826 2.50 30.78 40.95
C ILE A 826 1.68 31.90 40.30
N ARG A 827 1.69 31.98 38.96
CA ARG A 827 0.88 32.95 38.21
C ARG A 827 -0.59 32.54 38.30
N SER A 828 -1.42 33.41 38.89
CA SER A 828 -2.87 33.19 39.00
C SER A 828 -3.53 33.11 37.63
N ALA A 829 -4.28 32.02 37.37
CA ALA A 829 -5.14 31.93 36.20
C ALA A 829 -6.40 32.79 36.39
N ALA A 830 -6.61 33.74 35.48
CA ALA A 830 -7.82 34.56 35.37
C ALA A 830 -8.14 34.78 33.87
N PRO A 831 -9.40 35.00 33.49
CA PRO A 831 -9.93 34.38 32.27
C PRO A 831 -9.82 35.23 30.99
N HIS A 832 -9.62 34.52 29.87
CA HIS A 832 -9.90 34.89 28.46
C HIS A 832 -9.85 36.38 28.05
N PRO A 833 -8.78 36.82 27.36
CA PRO A 833 -8.82 37.96 26.45
C PRO A 833 -9.28 37.50 25.05
N GLY A 834 -10.25 38.21 24.47
CA GLY A 834 -10.86 37.89 23.17
C GLY A 834 -10.10 38.43 21.94
N ASP A 835 -8.88 38.93 22.09
CA ASP A 835 -8.04 39.41 20.98
C ASP A 835 -6.57 39.02 21.18
N ILE A 836 -5.99 38.40 20.15
CA ILE A 836 -4.60 37.94 20.11
C ILE A 836 -3.62 39.12 20.00
N GLY A 837 -4.05 40.26 19.44
CA GLY A 837 -3.23 41.46 19.33
C GLY A 837 -2.81 42.02 20.70
N ASP A 838 -3.74 42.06 21.66
CA ASP A 838 -3.47 42.57 23.00
C ASP A 838 -2.62 41.61 23.85
N PHE A 839 -2.83 40.29 23.70
CA PHE A 839 -1.97 39.28 24.34
C PHE A 839 -0.50 39.39 23.89
N ILE A 840 -0.27 39.61 22.58
CA ILE A 840 1.08 39.80 22.04
C ILE A 840 1.67 41.13 22.53
N ASN A 841 0.89 42.21 22.55
CA ASN A 841 1.35 43.52 23.04
C ASN A 841 1.67 43.51 24.55
N GLU A 842 0.86 42.86 25.40
CA GLU A 842 1.19 42.70 26.82
C GLU A 842 2.42 41.81 27.04
N GLY A 843 2.58 40.75 26.25
CA GLY A 843 3.78 39.91 26.26
C GLY A 843 5.06 40.68 25.92
N LEU A 844 5.01 41.49 24.85
CA LEU A 844 6.12 42.35 24.44
C LEU A 844 6.46 43.38 25.52
N LYS A 845 5.44 44.05 26.06
CA LYS A 845 5.59 45.09 27.09
C LYS A 845 6.07 44.53 28.43
N ALA A 846 5.80 43.25 28.72
CA ALA A 846 6.35 42.56 29.88
C ALA A 846 7.84 42.18 29.69
N ALA A 847 8.24 41.80 28.47
CA ALA A 847 9.63 41.50 28.14
C ALA A 847 10.52 42.77 28.11
N ASP A 848 10.05 43.85 27.48
CA ASP A 848 10.77 45.13 27.39
C ASP A 848 10.99 45.81 28.77
N ASN A 849 10.21 45.43 29.79
CA ASN A 849 10.32 45.93 31.16
C ASN A 849 10.91 44.90 32.14
N ASP A 850 11.48 43.79 31.67
CA ASP A 850 12.17 42.82 32.52
C ASP A 850 13.59 43.31 32.87
N PRO A 851 13.87 43.68 34.14
CA PRO A 851 15.19 44.18 34.54
C PRO A 851 16.26 43.08 34.63
N THR A 852 15.92 41.82 34.32
CA THR A 852 16.86 40.68 34.30
C THR A 852 17.26 40.24 32.90
N ALA A 853 16.68 40.83 31.84
CA ALA A 853 17.08 40.57 30.46
C ALA A 853 18.52 41.07 30.19
N PRO A 854 19.43 40.23 29.66
CA PRO A 854 20.79 40.65 29.34
C PRO A 854 20.81 41.57 28.10
N PRO A 855 21.72 42.57 28.03
CA PRO A 855 21.83 43.44 26.86
C PRO A 855 22.40 42.66 25.66
N TYR A 856 21.77 42.83 24.50
CA TYR A 856 22.24 42.24 23.24
C TYR A 856 23.58 42.84 22.79
N ASP A 857 24.60 42.01 22.56
CA ASP A 857 25.45 42.15 21.35
C ASP A 857 26.27 40.89 20.98
N SER A 858 26.60 40.83 19.69
CA SER A 858 27.76 40.18 19.06
C SER A 858 27.83 38.64 18.96
N LEU A 859 27.75 38.20 17.70
CA LEU A 859 28.08 36.86 17.22
C LEU A 859 29.55 36.51 17.44
N LEU A 860 29.86 35.45 18.20
CA LEU A 860 31.07 34.63 18.04
C LEU A 860 30.98 33.34 18.88
N VAL A 861 31.80 32.35 18.51
CA VAL A 861 31.92 30.99 19.09
C VAL A 861 30.81 30.01 18.71
N PHE A 862 31.04 29.30 17.60
CA PHE A 862 30.70 27.87 17.53
C PHE A 862 31.66 27.11 18.46
N ASP A 863 31.14 26.22 19.30
CA ASP A 863 31.82 24.95 19.58
C ASP A 863 30.89 23.91 20.24
N TYR A 864 30.93 22.70 19.67
CA TYR A 864 30.70 21.41 20.34
C TYR A 864 29.36 21.15 21.08
N GLU A 865 28.32 20.78 20.33
CA GLU A 865 27.18 20.03 20.91
C GLU A 865 27.61 18.60 21.28
N GLY A 866 27.89 18.39 22.56
CA GLY A 866 28.13 17.06 23.12
C GLY A 866 26.86 16.21 23.19
N SER A 867 27.01 14.90 23.03
CA SER A 867 25.92 13.91 23.11
C SER A 867 25.27 13.89 24.50
N GLY A 868 24.13 14.57 24.64
CA GLY A 868 23.42 14.71 25.91
C GLY A 868 21.89 14.88 25.78
N SER A 869 21.26 14.22 24.80
CA SER A 869 19.81 14.22 24.64
C SER A 869 19.19 12.89 25.11
N THR A 870 18.67 12.87 26.33
CA THR A 870 17.81 11.78 26.81
C THR A 870 16.36 12.02 26.38
N ALA A 871 16.12 12.01 25.07
CA ALA A 871 14.78 11.97 24.48
C ALA A 871 14.48 10.53 24.03
N GLY A 872 13.74 9.79 24.86
CA GLY A 872 13.27 8.45 24.52
C GLY A 872 12.24 8.48 23.38
N SER A 873 12.19 7.38 22.60
CA SER A 873 11.36 7.25 21.40
C SER A 873 9.89 7.65 21.60
N LEU A 874 9.46 8.69 20.88
CA LEU A 874 8.05 9.03 20.71
C LEU A 874 7.46 8.26 19.52
N SER A 875 7.08 7.01 19.78
CA SER A 875 6.25 6.20 18.88
C SER A 875 5.00 5.73 19.62
N SER A 876 4.02 6.63 19.80
CA SER A 876 2.57 6.32 19.81
C SER A 876 1.73 7.53 20.23
N LEU A 877 0.50 7.58 19.69
CA LEU A 877 -0.62 8.46 20.06
C LEU A 877 -0.46 9.97 19.78
N ASN A 878 -1.22 10.46 18.79
CA ASN A 878 -2.52 10.99 19.20
C ASN A 878 -3.62 10.78 18.14
N SER A 879 -4.77 10.30 18.60
CA SER A 879 -6.04 10.26 17.89
C SER A 879 -7.11 10.80 18.84
N SER A 880 -8.06 11.57 18.30
CA SER A 880 -9.22 12.16 19.00
C SER A 880 -8.91 13.40 19.89
N SER A 881 -9.78 14.41 20.02
CA SER A 881 -11.09 14.63 19.37
C SER A 881 -11.41 16.13 19.18
N SER A 882 -12.28 16.42 18.21
CA SER A 882 -13.50 17.19 18.47
C SER A 882 -14.65 16.22 18.21
N GLY A 883 -15.60 16.02 19.12
CA GLY A 883 -16.57 17.05 19.48
C GLY A 883 -17.83 16.80 18.65
N GLY A 884 -18.52 15.70 18.96
CA GLY A 884 -19.70 15.21 18.28
C GLY A 884 -20.26 14.04 19.09
N ASP A 885 -21.36 14.30 19.80
CA ASP A 885 -21.93 13.40 20.80
C ASP A 885 -22.45 12.11 20.15
N GLN A 886 -22.33 10.99 20.87
CA GLN A 886 -22.84 9.69 20.45
C GLN A 886 -24.05 9.31 21.31
N ASP A 887 -25.25 9.50 20.77
CA ASP A 887 -26.49 9.04 21.41
C ASP A 887 -26.57 7.50 21.35
N TYR A 888 -26.76 6.85 22.50
CA TYR A 888 -26.87 5.39 22.63
C TYR A 888 -28.31 4.87 22.72
N ASP A 889 -29.32 5.74 22.54
CA ASP A 889 -30.75 5.43 22.72
C ASP A 889 -31.24 4.25 21.87
N TYR A 890 -30.65 4.03 20.69
CA TYR A 890 -30.99 2.95 19.77
C TYR A 890 -30.74 1.54 20.33
N LEU A 891 -29.96 1.39 21.41
CA LEU A 891 -29.73 0.10 22.08
C LEU A 891 -31.01 -0.47 22.72
N ASN A 892 -32.01 0.37 23.00
CA ASN A 892 -33.30 -0.07 23.52
C ASN A 892 -34.16 -0.81 22.47
N ASP A 893 -33.98 -0.50 21.18
CA ASP A 893 -34.79 -1.06 20.09
C ASP A 893 -34.37 -2.49 19.69
N TRP A 894 -33.20 -2.95 20.12
CA TRP A 894 -32.61 -4.22 19.67
C TRP A 894 -33.17 -5.46 20.42
N GLY A 895 -34.10 -5.24 21.34
CA GLY A 895 -34.89 -6.29 21.97
C GLY A 895 -34.27 -6.89 23.25
N PRO A 896 -35.00 -7.81 23.91
CA PRO A 896 -34.78 -8.13 25.34
C PRO A 896 -33.44 -8.80 25.67
N ARG A 897 -32.67 -9.26 24.67
CA ARG A 897 -31.31 -9.82 24.87
C ARG A 897 -30.24 -8.75 25.08
N PHE A 898 -30.48 -7.50 24.68
CA PHE A 898 -29.52 -6.39 24.78
C PHE A 898 -29.82 -5.41 25.94
N ARG A 899 -30.90 -5.65 26.70
CA ARG A 899 -31.34 -4.81 27.81
C ARG A 899 -30.24 -4.53 28.84
N LYS A 900 -29.42 -5.53 29.16
CA LYS A 900 -28.30 -5.42 30.10
C LYS A 900 -27.11 -4.58 29.57
N LEU A 901 -27.09 -4.30 28.26
CA LEU A 901 -26.14 -3.39 27.62
C LEU A 901 -26.71 -1.96 27.62
N ALA A 902 -28.01 -1.81 27.33
CA ALA A 902 -28.71 -0.53 27.46
C ALA A 902 -28.64 -0.01 28.91
N ASP A 903 -28.91 -0.84 29.93
CA ASP A 903 -28.77 -0.51 31.36
C ASP A 903 -27.33 -0.14 31.79
N MET A 904 -26.31 -0.38 30.95
CA MET A 904 -24.89 -0.14 31.28
C MET A 904 -24.33 1.13 30.63
N TYR A 905 -24.96 1.62 29.56
CA TYR A 905 -24.55 2.83 28.83
C TYR A 905 -25.64 3.92 28.81
N GLY A 906 -26.89 3.58 29.11
CA GLY A 906 -28.02 4.50 29.20
C GLY A 906 -28.52 4.63 30.64
N GLY A 907 -28.05 5.66 31.34
CA GLY A 907 -28.66 6.14 32.58
C GLY A 907 -27.76 6.14 33.81
N ASN A 908 -27.27 7.32 34.17
CA ASN A 908 -27.81 7.97 35.37
C ASN A 908 -27.64 9.49 35.26
N ASP A 909 -28.76 10.20 35.38
CA ASP A 909 -28.85 11.66 35.34
C ASP A 909 -28.42 12.30 36.68
N ASP A 910 -27.81 13.47 36.59
CA ASP A 910 -27.96 14.63 37.52
C ASP A 910 -27.64 15.93 36.74
#